data_AF-A0A4U0WGJ5-F1
#
_entry.id   AF-A0A4U0WGJ5-F1
#
_cell.length_a   1.000
_cell.length_b   1.000
_cell.length_c   1.000
_cell.angle_alpha   90.00
_cell.angle_beta   90.00
_cell.angle_gamma   90.00
#
_symmetry.space_group_name_H-M   'P 1'
#
loop_
_entity.id
_entity.type
_entity.pdbx_description
1 polymer ?
#
loop_
_entity_poly.entity_id
_entity_poly.type
_entity_poly.pdbx_seq_one_letter_code
_entity_poly.pdbx_strand_id
1 'polypeptide(L)'
;MSPRGELSLRERLAEALPQDVAFTFYHISTPPTSCPAVFAAPPGSKPDRTYCESHFLTVSIDKGADNFAQEILVFAIEVLVYTTKHLTTLFVSKADSTGYISFLALPKTQASPLKSVSTTFISYLVHERQRPGIRLVVSLFARAQDQYLFPGSVENSSKHVLDDRGLVKWWCRTLDPVLREYPPRQAGLGGGYEEHDGDTMRSHGYLIVPGFDKYESKAFLPRTQKADNQEMERWEAGHPLRQISTTPNAPPRCLIPHFPDDPKARFLDELNEELPDASSSQTNVSPAKRSAGQWKSAKTLEQFWEMMAFRQECSSGRLVGFIWVVFTPSNVRSPGDTETTSGQMSALSEADEDYVYLLNPIRTERHISAPRTRRKPGLSGPIVTRQPRIKTASFDLSTSSQPDRSQHYTWPINSRGQIVLEEKDYTRARDVLLRLDFATPEVATTGTKRWTDEVAVMAGTPGQWGQRIVGEKVTPKPPGEPGHTPAQSIPNVLDLTSMRKKRKVENAQNRVLLPNASTSDVNVLNGTMIRKKPKPDTLLAELATLIISSLIFGANAEMVSIDIVRQSNEGAKELTGLVGVFVGATSGIGESTVKELFKRTVRPRIYIVGRNADRGNRIVSELRSLNEGGEVIFIQRDVSLLAHVDEVCKEIEQKEKKIHMLFLTAGFMSLRGRNETPEGIDKKMAVNYYSRMRFAINLMPLITAASAASELSRVITVLAAGSEGDIRLDDLELKHNFTLHACLAHCVVMSDFMVEELASRYPGTAFSHSYPGTVKTGIASELSGPSGISGGAGACRPEGLDVVDGMKGEKGGGAYLLDWDGNAVGDQGILNKYREQGLGPKVWEHTMQIFHQATSGKRRIVDQGGERPPKIRRDGGQGDLWVPLLLLVRTALMVQKGAGNHVGRHGV
;
A
#
# COMPACT_ATOMS: atom_id res chain seq x y z
N MET A 1 -26.96 -14.58 26.35
CA MET A 1 -26.00 -13.48 26.53
C MET A 1 -24.80 -13.99 27.33
N SER A 2 -23.58 -13.57 27.00
CA SER A 2 -22.36 -13.97 27.73
C SER A 2 -22.14 -13.09 28.97
N PRO A 3 -21.63 -13.61 30.10
CA PRO A 3 -21.59 -12.90 31.40
C PRO A 3 -20.64 -11.69 31.48
N ARG A 4 -19.97 -11.32 30.38
CA ARG A 4 -19.16 -10.09 30.30
C ARG A 4 -19.98 -8.82 30.10
N GLY A 5 -21.26 -8.92 29.76
CA GLY A 5 -22.10 -7.78 29.36
C GLY A 5 -22.12 -6.64 30.39
N GLU A 6 -22.16 -6.97 31.68
CA GLU A 6 -22.37 -6.03 32.78
C GLU A 6 -21.08 -5.38 33.31
N LEU A 7 -19.90 -5.88 32.91
CA LEU A 7 -18.61 -5.33 33.35
C LEU A 7 -18.32 -3.97 32.70
N SER A 8 -17.92 -3.00 33.52
CA SER A 8 -17.52 -1.67 33.07
C SER A 8 -16.24 -1.71 32.24
N LEU A 9 -15.98 -0.64 31.47
CA LEU A 9 -14.72 -0.48 30.73
C LEU A 9 -13.49 -0.62 31.65
N ARG A 10 -13.60 -0.18 32.91
CA ARG A 10 -12.51 -0.27 33.91
C ARG A 10 -12.15 -1.72 34.23
N GLU A 11 -13.13 -2.56 34.53
CA GLU A 11 -12.93 -3.97 34.88
C GLU A 11 -12.45 -4.78 33.67
N ARG A 12 -13.06 -4.57 32.50
CA ARG A 12 -12.63 -5.22 31.25
C ARG A 12 -11.19 -4.84 30.83
N LEU A 13 -10.71 -3.65 31.23
CA LEU A 13 -9.31 -3.25 31.04
C LEU A 13 -8.39 -3.92 32.07
N ALA A 14 -8.78 -3.99 33.35
CA ALA A 14 -8.02 -4.68 34.39
C ALA A 14 -7.76 -6.17 34.04
N GLU A 15 -8.80 -6.91 33.61
CA GLU A 15 -8.68 -8.31 33.13
C GLU A 15 -7.70 -8.47 31.95
N ALA A 16 -7.56 -7.44 31.11
CA ALA A 16 -6.86 -7.52 29.83
C ALA A 16 -5.38 -7.09 29.89
N LEU A 17 -5.00 -6.32 30.91
CA LEU A 17 -3.68 -5.70 31.11
C LEU A 17 -2.76 -6.57 31.99
N PRO A 18 -1.43 -6.54 31.80
CA PRO A 18 -0.48 -7.34 32.58
C PRO A 18 -0.57 -7.05 34.08
N GLN A 19 -0.42 -8.11 34.89
CA GLN A 19 -0.45 -8.04 36.35
C GLN A 19 0.49 -6.96 36.92
N ASP A 20 0.02 -6.21 37.92
CA ASP A 20 0.77 -5.23 38.72
C ASP A 20 1.28 -3.99 37.95
N VAL A 21 0.85 -3.81 36.69
CA VAL A 21 1.21 -2.64 35.86
C VAL A 21 0.10 -1.60 35.86
N ALA A 22 0.44 -0.36 36.26
CA ALA A 22 -0.48 0.78 36.26
C ALA A 22 -0.51 1.51 34.90
N PHE A 23 -1.71 1.89 34.46
CA PHE A 23 -1.99 2.72 33.29
C PHE A 23 -3.08 3.75 33.64
N THR A 24 -2.93 5.01 33.22
CA THR A 24 -3.99 6.02 33.35
C THR A 24 -4.70 6.22 32.00
N PHE A 25 -6.02 6.03 32.00
CA PHE A 25 -6.89 6.09 30.82
C PHE A 25 -7.73 7.35 30.79
N TYR A 26 -7.66 8.08 29.68
CA TYR A 26 -8.44 9.29 29.41
C TYR A 26 -9.43 9.00 28.28
N HIS A 27 -10.73 8.98 28.59
CA HIS A 27 -11.79 8.75 27.60
C HIS A 27 -12.66 10.00 27.45
N ILE A 28 -12.61 10.61 26.27
CA ILE A 28 -13.45 11.74 25.85
C ILE A 28 -14.49 11.20 24.85
N SER A 29 -15.73 11.69 24.89
CA SER A 29 -16.67 11.55 23.76
C SER A 29 -17.42 12.83 23.42
N THR A 30 -18.15 12.84 22.31
CA THR A 30 -19.11 13.90 21.97
C THR A 30 -20.55 13.43 22.26
N PRO A 31 -21.54 14.33 22.36
CA PRO A 31 -22.92 13.94 22.13
C PRO A 31 -23.13 13.54 20.66
N PRO A 32 -24.18 12.76 20.33
CA PRO A 32 -24.51 12.44 18.94
C PRO A 32 -24.99 13.68 18.16
N THR A 33 -24.20 14.14 17.19
CA THR A 33 -24.54 15.26 16.29
C THR A 33 -25.05 14.76 14.94
N SER A 34 -25.91 15.54 14.27
CA SER A 34 -26.47 15.15 12.96
C SER A 34 -25.44 15.37 11.86
N CYS A 35 -25.03 14.29 11.19
CA CYS A 35 -23.97 14.32 10.18
C CYS A 35 -24.50 14.02 8.76
N PRO A 36 -23.68 14.17 7.70
CA PRO A 36 -23.99 13.61 6.39
C PRO A 36 -24.24 12.10 6.44
N ALA A 37 -24.99 11.57 5.47
CA ALA A 37 -25.26 10.15 5.38
C ALA A 37 -24.01 9.36 4.95
N VAL A 38 -23.69 8.29 5.68
CA VAL A 38 -22.55 7.39 5.37
C VAL A 38 -22.69 6.74 4.00
N PHE A 39 -23.92 6.45 3.55
CA PHE A 39 -24.21 5.90 2.22
C PHE A 39 -24.88 6.97 1.35
N ALA A 40 -24.48 7.07 0.09
CA ALA A 40 -25.09 7.99 -0.86
C ALA A 40 -26.52 7.53 -1.22
N ALA A 41 -27.47 8.47 -1.24
CA ALA A 41 -28.85 8.17 -1.60
C ALA A 41 -28.98 7.62 -3.03
N PRO A 42 -29.74 6.52 -3.24
CA PRO A 42 -30.19 6.08 -4.56
C PRO A 42 -30.93 7.19 -5.34
N PRO A 43 -30.92 7.15 -6.69
CA PRO A 43 -31.65 8.13 -7.51
C PRO A 43 -33.14 8.23 -7.11
N GLY A 44 -33.63 9.44 -6.89
CA GLY A 44 -35.01 9.72 -6.51
C GLY A 44 -35.33 9.62 -5.00
N SER A 45 -34.47 8.99 -4.19
CA SER A 45 -34.67 8.91 -2.73
C SER A 45 -34.05 10.11 -1.99
N LYS A 46 -34.21 10.14 -0.66
CA LYS A 46 -33.56 11.10 0.23
C LYS A 46 -32.44 10.40 1.02
N PRO A 47 -31.34 11.09 1.37
CA PRO A 47 -30.32 10.53 2.26
C PRO A 47 -30.88 10.14 3.63
N ASP A 48 -30.36 9.06 4.20
CA ASP A 48 -30.72 8.59 5.54
C ASP A 48 -30.26 9.57 6.62
N ARG A 49 -31.12 9.76 7.63
CA ARG A 49 -30.76 10.54 8.83
C ARG A 49 -29.73 9.77 9.64
N THR A 50 -28.51 10.29 9.64
CA THR A 50 -27.36 9.71 10.33
C THR A 50 -26.91 10.65 11.45
N TYR A 51 -26.56 10.08 12.59
CA TYR A 51 -25.91 10.79 13.69
C TYR A 51 -24.50 10.20 13.90
N CYS A 52 -23.54 11.05 14.25
CA CYS A 52 -22.17 10.68 14.57
C CYS A 52 -21.86 11.04 16.03
N GLU A 53 -21.21 10.13 16.74
CA GLU A 53 -20.59 10.37 18.05
C GLU A 53 -19.11 9.98 17.96
N SER A 54 -18.22 10.86 18.37
CA SER A 54 -16.78 10.60 18.38
C SER A 54 -16.36 10.10 19.75
N HIS A 55 -15.57 9.03 19.80
CA HIS A 55 -14.87 8.56 21.00
C HIS A 55 -13.36 8.71 20.81
N PHE A 56 -12.69 9.31 21.79
CA PHE A 56 -11.23 9.38 21.85
C PHE A 56 -10.74 8.78 23.17
N LEU A 57 -10.00 7.68 23.08
CA LEU A 57 -9.35 7.04 24.23
C LEU A 57 -7.85 7.24 24.12
N THR A 58 -7.23 7.85 25.12
CA THR A 58 -5.77 7.89 25.27
C THR A 58 -5.32 7.17 26.53
N VAL A 59 -4.07 6.71 26.51
CA VAL A 59 -3.46 5.93 27.58
C VAL A 59 -2.12 6.54 27.91
N SER A 60 -1.83 6.70 29.20
CA SER A 60 -0.53 7.11 29.72
C SER A 60 0.00 6.12 30.76
N ILE A 61 1.30 6.24 31.06
CA ILE A 61 2.00 5.47 32.10
C ILE A 61 2.76 6.41 33.03
N ASP A 62 3.05 5.93 34.24
CA ASP A 62 3.90 6.62 35.21
C ASP A 62 5.39 6.41 34.89
N LYS A 63 6.13 7.51 34.72
CA LYS A 63 7.59 7.52 34.55
C LYS A 63 8.28 7.75 35.91
N GLY A 64 8.72 6.66 36.54
CA GLY A 64 9.53 6.66 37.76
C GLY A 64 8.92 5.83 38.90
N ALA A 65 9.77 5.40 39.84
CA ALA A 65 9.37 4.66 41.05
C ALA A 65 9.32 5.54 42.32
N ASP A 66 9.87 6.75 42.26
CA ASP A 66 9.87 7.73 43.36
C ASP A 66 8.61 8.63 43.33
N ASN A 67 8.36 9.34 44.43
CA ASN A 67 7.16 10.14 44.70
C ASN A 67 6.84 11.32 43.74
N PHE A 68 7.56 11.45 42.62
CA PHE A 68 7.31 12.44 41.56
C PHE A 68 7.03 11.74 40.22
N ALA A 69 6.09 10.80 40.21
CA ALA A 69 5.63 10.11 39.01
C ALA A 69 5.21 11.11 37.92
N GLN A 70 5.85 11.03 36.76
CA GLN A 70 5.56 11.87 35.60
C GLN A 70 4.72 11.09 34.57
N GLU A 71 3.50 11.54 34.29
CA GLU A 71 2.68 10.86 33.28
C GLU A 71 3.17 11.13 31.85
N ILE A 72 3.18 10.08 31.03
CA ILE A 72 3.53 10.17 29.60
C ILE A 72 2.56 9.34 28.75
N LEU A 73 1.96 9.96 27.73
CA LEU A 73 1.07 9.29 26.77
C LEU A 73 1.83 8.21 26.00
N VAL A 74 1.25 7.01 25.92
CA VAL A 74 1.80 5.85 25.20
C VAL A 74 0.99 5.46 23.96
N PHE A 75 -0.32 5.70 23.97
CA PHE A 75 -1.25 5.25 22.93
C PHE A 75 -2.51 6.13 22.85
N ALA A 76 -3.10 6.22 21.67
CA ALA A 76 -4.41 6.84 21.46
C ALA A 76 -5.17 6.14 20.33
N ILE A 77 -6.51 6.10 20.44
CA ILE A 77 -7.43 5.55 19.44
C ILE A 77 -8.70 6.42 19.31
N GLU A 78 -9.07 6.74 18.07
CA GLU A 78 -10.27 7.50 17.68
C GLU A 78 -11.28 6.56 17.00
N VAL A 79 -12.48 6.44 17.57
CA VAL A 79 -13.57 5.60 17.04
C VAL A 79 -14.82 6.45 16.84
N LEU A 80 -15.37 6.46 15.62
CA LEU A 80 -16.56 7.21 15.26
C LEU A 80 -17.76 6.28 15.19
N VAL A 81 -18.82 6.60 15.94
CA VAL A 81 -20.04 5.82 16.08
C VAL A 81 -21.12 6.44 15.20
N TYR A 82 -21.27 5.91 13.99
CA TYR A 82 -22.34 6.32 13.08
C TYR A 82 -23.61 5.51 13.37
N THR A 83 -24.74 6.18 13.47
CA THR A 83 -26.03 5.57 13.80
C THR A 83 -27.13 6.02 12.85
N THR A 84 -27.83 5.05 12.28
CA THR A 84 -29.03 5.24 11.44
C THR A 84 -30.20 4.44 12.02
N LYS A 85 -31.37 4.55 11.39
CA LYS A 85 -32.55 3.73 11.71
C LYS A 85 -32.31 2.20 11.54
N HIS A 86 -31.39 1.80 10.65
CA HIS A 86 -31.24 0.40 10.22
C HIS A 86 -29.83 -0.20 10.42
N LEU A 87 -28.85 0.61 10.81
CA LEU A 87 -27.46 0.20 11.00
C LEU A 87 -26.80 1.01 12.14
N THR A 88 -25.97 0.34 12.96
CA THR A 88 -24.93 0.98 13.77
C THR A 88 -23.58 0.66 13.14
N THR A 89 -22.69 1.65 13.01
CA THR A 89 -21.34 1.44 12.45
C THR A 89 -20.29 2.07 13.35
N LEU A 90 -19.37 1.24 13.86
CA LEU A 90 -18.19 1.65 14.61
C LEU A 90 -17.01 1.76 13.66
N PHE A 91 -16.64 2.98 13.25
CA PHE A 91 -15.51 3.24 12.37
C PHE A 91 -14.26 3.59 13.18
N VAL A 92 -13.22 2.75 13.13
CA VAL A 92 -11.92 3.11 13.74
C VAL A 92 -11.20 4.06 12.79
N SER A 93 -11.12 5.35 13.16
CA SER A 93 -10.57 6.39 12.29
C SER A 93 -9.05 6.51 12.42
N LYS A 94 -8.53 6.50 13.65
CA LYS A 94 -7.09 6.71 13.93
C LYS A 94 -6.64 5.86 15.11
N ALA A 95 -5.42 5.34 15.05
CA ALA A 95 -4.73 4.73 16.19
C ALA A 95 -3.23 4.98 16.05
N ASP A 96 -2.56 5.36 17.15
CA ASP A 96 -1.13 5.71 17.14
C ASP A 96 -0.50 5.39 18.50
N SER A 97 0.83 5.32 18.55
CA SER A 97 1.60 5.14 19.78
C SER A 97 2.85 6.01 19.78
N THR A 98 3.30 6.43 20.96
CA THR A 98 4.49 7.30 21.10
C THR A 98 5.80 6.53 21.20
N GLY A 99 5.76 5.21 21.35
CA GLY A 99 6.91 4.34 21.61
C GLY A 99 7.33 4.23 23.09
N TYR A 100 6.83 5.10 23.98
CA TYR A 100 7.28 5.15 25.39
C TYR A 100 6.83 3.99 26.29
N ILE A 101 6.04 3.05 25.77
CA ILE A 101 5.70 1.79 26.46
C ILE A 101 6.95 0.95 26.83
N SER A 102 8.10 1.21 26.20
CA SER A 102 9.39 0.61 26.55
C SER A 102 9.82 0.87 28.00
N PHE A 103 9.39 1.97 28.64
CA PHE A 103 9.71 2.27 30.04
C PHE A 103 9.11 1.28 31.05
N LEU A 104 8.05 0.54 30.68
CA LEU A 104 7.46 -0.51 31.53
C LEU A 104 8.30 -1.81 31.59
N ALA A 105 9.39 -1.91 30.83
CA ALA A 105 10.34 -3.03 30.85
C ALA A 105 9.73 -4.46 30.69
N LEU A 106 8.54 -4.56 30.08
CA LEU A 106 7.74 -5.78 30.06
C LEU A 106 8.45 -6.98 29.39
N PRO A 107 8.24 -8.23 29.88
CA PRO A 107 8.85 -9.42 29.27
C PRO A 107 8.44 -9.60 27.80
N LYS A 108 9.42 -9.80 26.91
CA LYS A 108 9.22 -9.93 25.45
C LYS A 108 8.38 -11.15 25.00
N THR A 109 7.96 -12.00 25.93
CA THR A 109 7.04 -13.13 25.73
C THR A 109 5.56 -12.75 25.91
N GLN A 110 5.26 -11.58 26.46
CA GLN A 110 3.88 -11.13 26.68
C GLN A 110 3.23 -10.58 25.40
N ALA A 111 1.89 -10.65 25.33
CA ALA A 111 1.13 -10.00 24.28
C ALA A 111 1.18 -8.47 24.43
N SER A 112 1.27 -7.73 23.32
CA SER A 112 1.32 -6.27 23.32
C SER A 112 0.12 -5.65 24.08
N PRO A 113 0.33 -4.86 25.14
CA PRO A 113 -0.76 -4.25 25.90
C PRO A 113 -1.64 -3.32 25.05
N LEU A 114 -1.05 -2.62 24.07
CA LEU A 114 -1.79 -1.74 23.15
C LEU A 114 -2.82 -2.52 22.31
N LYS A 115 -2.49 -3.77 21.97
CA LYS A 115 -3.41 -4.69 21.32
C LYS A 115 -4.54 -5.11 22.27
N SER A 116 -4.24 -5.44 23.53
CA SER A 116 -5.26 -5.73 24.55
C SER A 116 -6.22 -4.56 24.73
N VAL A 117 -5.72 -3.33 24.92
CA VAL A 117 -6.53 -2.11 25.04
C VAL A 117 -7.46 -1.93 23.84
N SER A 118 -6.91 -2.06 22.62
CA SER A 118 -7.69 -1.90 21.38
C SER A 118 -8.79 -2.96 21.24
N THR A 119 -8.47 -4.24 21.51
CA THR A 119 -9.46 -5.33 21.53
C THR A 119 -10.55 -5.09 22.59
N THR A 120 -10.17 -4.72 23.82
CA THR A 120 -11.12 -4.47 24.92
C THR A 120 -12.02 -3.28 24.63
N PHE A 121 -11.48 -2.15 24.15
CA PHE A 121 -12.26 -0.94 23.87
C PHE A 121 -13.25 -1.16 22.71
N ILE A 122 -12.85 -1.88 21.67
CA ILE A 122 -13.76 -2.23 20.56
C ILE A 122 -14.83 -3.24 21.02
N SER A 123 -14.48 -4.28 21.79
CA SER A 123 -15.50 -5.19 22.39
C SER A 123 -16.48 -4.40 23.24
N TYR A 124 -16.00 -3.57 24.16
CA TYR A 124 -16.83 -2.72 25.01
C TYR A 124 -17.82 -1.85 24.22
N LEU A 125 -17.36 -1.15 23.17
CA LEU A 125 -18.22 -0.36 22.30
C LEU A 125 -19.19 -1.22 21.48
N VAL A 126 -18.82 -2.44 21.07
CA VAL A 126 -19.76 -3.38 20.42
C VAL A 126 -20.88 -3.76 21.38
N HIS A 127 -20.57 -4.17 22.62
CA HIS A 127 -21.58 -4.55 23.61
C HIS A 127 -22.52 -3.38 23.99
N GLU A 128 -21.97 -2.19 24.28
CA GLU A 128 -22.75 -1.01 24.70
C GLU A 128 -23.55 -0.32 23.57
N ARG A 129 -23.07 -0.38 22.32
CA ARG A 129 -23.75 0.24 21.16
C ARG A 129 -24.63 -0.73 20.36
N GLN A 130 -24.69 -2.00 20.76
CA GLN A 130 -25.61 -2.96 20.17
C GLN A 130 -27.06 -2.57 20.46
N ARG A 131 -27.90 -2.52 19.42
CA ARG A 131 -29.34 -2.24 19.53
C ARG A 131 -30.14 -3.51 19.20
N PRO A 132 -31.25 -3.79 19.90
CA PRO A 132 -32.06 -4.97 19.62
C PRO A 132 -32.60 -4.94 18.19
N GLY A 133 -32.46 -6.03 17.44
CA GLY A 133 -32.93 -6.15 16.06
C GLY A 133 -32.23 -5.27 15.02
N ILE A 134 -31.11 -4.62 15.34
CA ILE A 134 -30.34 -3.78 14.41
C ILE A 134 -28.94 -4.34 14.23
N ARG A 135 -28.45 -4.38 12.98
CA ARG A 135 -27.10 -4.86 12.66
C ARG A 135 -26.04 -3.85 13.07
N LEU A 136 -24.94 -4.33 13.64
CA LEU A 136 -23.78 -3.54 14.01
C LEU A 136 -22.59 -3.94 13.14
N VAL A 137 -21.83 -2.95 12.65
CA VAL A 137 -20.63 -3.18 11.82
C VAL A 137 -19.45 -2.44 12.42
N VAL A 138 -18.41 -3.16 12.83
CA VAL A 138 -17.08 -2.54 13.02
C VAL A 138 -16.44 -2.43 11.64
N SER A 139 -15.91 -1.26 11.28
CA SER A 139 -15.19 -1.05 10.03
C SER A 139 -13.92 -0.25 10.25
N LEU A 140 -12.86 -0.57 9.52
CA LEU A 140 -11.63 0.22 9.49
C LEU A 140 -10.88 0.01 8.18
N PHE A 141 -9.92 0.89 7.90
CA PHE A 141 -8.88 0.64 6.90
C PHE A 141 -7.52 0.61 7.62
N ALA A 142 -6.67 -0.35 7.23
CA ALA A 142 -5.35 -0.55 7.79
C ALA A 142 -4.30 -0.13 6.75
N ARG A 143 -3.56 0.94 7.05
CA ARG A 143 -2.49 1.55 6.25
C ARG A 143 -1.42 2.10 7.19
N ALA A 144 -0.15 1.88 6.89
CA ALA A 144 0.97 2.38 7.66
C ALA A 144 1.25 3.86 7.35
N GLN A 145 1.47 4.65 8.40
CA GLN A 145 2.05 5.99 8.35
C GLN A 145 2.92 6.17 9.60
N ASP A 146 3.95 7.01 9.50
CA ASP A 146 4.95 7.22 10.56
C ASP A 146 4.33 7.74 11.86
N GLN A 147 3.28 8.57 11.74
CA GLN A 147 2.50 9.16 12.83
C GLN A 147 1.11 9.54 12.35
N TYR A 148 0.12 9.45 13.24
CA TYR A 148 -1.30 9.75 13.00
C TYR A 148 -1.89 10.73 14.03
N LEU A 149 -1.44 10.65 15.28
CA LEU A 149 -1.94 11.43 16.42
C LEU A 149 -0.81 12.07 17.25
N PHE A 150 0.42 11.55 17.18
CA PHE A 150 1.56 12.02 17.98
C PHE A 150 2.70 12.55 17.09
N PRO A 151 2.76 13.87 16.80
CA PRO A 151 3.86 14.47 16.05
C PRO A 151 5.22 14.25 16.73
N GLY A 152 6.28 14.11 15.93
CA GLY A 152 7.65 13.88 16.41
C GLY A 152 7.90 12.47 16.96
N SER A 153 6.86 11.69 17.28
CA SER A 153 7.01 10.33 17.85
C SER A 153 7.74 9.34 16.94
N VAL A 154 7.85 9.61 15.64
CA VAL A 154 8.70 8.84 14.70
C VAL A 154 10.20 8.96 15.01
N GLU A 155 10.64 10.06 15.63
CA GLU A 155 12.05 10.28 15.99
C GLU A 155 12.46 9.48 17.24
N ASN A 156 11.49 9.03 18.05
CA ASN A 156 11.72 8.13 19.16
C ASN A 156 12.09 6.73 18.64
N SER A 157 13.35 6.32 18.84
CA SER A 157 13.85 4.99 18.47
C SER A 157 13.18 3.81 19.19
N SER A 158 12.36 4.06 20.22
CA SER A 158 11.48 3.04 20.82
C SER A 158 10.16 2.83 20.08
N LYS A 159 9.76 3.73 19.15
CA LYS A 159 8.53 3.59 18.37
C LYS A 159 8.75 2.59 17.22
N HIS A 160 8.12 1.42 17.33
CA HIS A 160 8.11 0.42 16.26
C HIS A 160 6.89 0.62 15.35
N VAL A 161 7.05 1.36 14.26
CA VAL A 161 6.04 1.46 13.18
C VAL A 161 5.92 0.10 12.47
N LEU A 162 4.70 -0.35 12.20
CA LEU A 162 4.44 -1.56 11.40
C LEU A 162 4.37 -1.21 9.91
N ASP A 163 4.81 -2.12 9.04
CA ASP A 163 4.55 -2.07 7.61
C ASP A 163 3.05 -2.30 7.30
N ASP A 164 2.60 -1.97 6.09
CA ASP A 164 1.20 -2.18 5.68
C ASP A 164 0.73 -3.64 5.90
N ARG A 165 1.56 -4.64 5.53
CA ARG A 165 1.21 -6.06 5.64
C ARG A 165 1.16 -6.50 7.10
N GLY A 166 2.10 -6.02 7.92
CA GLY A 166 2.14 -6.20 9.36
C GLY A 166 0.95 -5.56 10.08
N LEU A 167 0.53 -4.36 9.67
CA LEU A 167 -0.57 -3.61 10.28
C LEU A 167 -1.94 -4.21 9.94
N VAL A 168 -2.17 -4.66 8.70
CA VAL A 168 -3.38 -5.44 8.35
C VAL A 168 -3.46 -6.70 9.21
N LYS A 169 -2.35 -7.45 9.31
CA LYS A 169 -2.26 -8.65 10.17
C LYS A 169 -2.46 -8.32 11.66
N TRP A 170 -2.03 -7.15 12.13
CA TRP A 170 -2.24 -6.68 13.50
C TRP A 170 -3.73 -6.38 13.76
N TRP A 171 -4.42 -5.67 12.87
CA TRP A 171 -5.85 -5.39 13.00
C TRP A 171 -6.72 -6.65 12.92
N CYS A 172 -6.47 -7.54 11.95
CA CYS A 172 -7.15 -8.85 11.89
C CYS A 172 -7.02 -9.61 13.23
N ARG A 173 -5.81 -9.68 13.79
CA ARG A 173 -5.56 -10.32 15.10
C ARG A 173 -6.18 -9.58 16.28
N THR A 174 -6.49 -8.29 16.15
CA THR A 174 -7.08 -7.43 17.20
C THR A 174 -8.61 -7.55 17.22
N LEU A 175 -9.21 -7.82 16.07
CA LEU A 175 -10.65 -8.05 15.91
C LEU A 175 -11.06 -9.52 16.06
N ASP A 176 -10.18 -10.50 15.74
CA ASP A 176 -10.47 -11.94 15.88
C ASP A 176 -10.97 -12.38 17.28
N PRO A 177 -10.47 -11.83 18.42
CA PRO A 177 -11.05 -12.13 19.73
C PRO A 177 -12.48 -11.60 19.88
N VAL A 178 -12.76 -10.37 19.40
CA VAL A 178 -14.10 -9.73 19.48
C VAL A 178 -15.10 -10.50 18.60
N LEU A 179 -14.66 -10.95 17.42
CA LEU A 179 -15.41 -11.83 16.53
C LEU A 179 -15.76 -13.16 17.24
N ARG A 180 -14.80 -13.77 17.94
CA ARG A 180 -14.95 -15.07 18.61
C ARG A 180 -15.73 -15.03 19.93
N GLU A 181 -16.09 -13.86 20.47
CA GLU A 181 -17.08 -13.76 21.57
C GLU A 181 -18.50 -14.20 21.14
N TYR A 182 -18.73 -14.40 19.83
CA TYR A 182 -20.04 -14.72 19.23
C TYR A 182 -19.98 -15.98 18.32
N PRO A 183 -21.10 -16.69 18.12
CA PRO A 183 -21.20 -17.83 17.20
C PRO A 183 -21.00 -17.43 15.72
N PRO A 184 -20.52 -18.37 14.88
CA PRO A 184 -20.25 -18.12 13.47
C PRO A 184 -21.53 -18.03 12.63
N ARG A 185 -21.39 -17.56 11.39
CA ARG A 185 -22.38 -17.76 10.32
C ARG A 185 -22.32 -19.22 9.85
N GLN A 186 -23.45 -19.93 9.90
CA GLN A 186 -23.60 -21.21 9.19
C GLN A 186 -23.68 -20.95 7.68
N ALA A 187 -22.92 -21.72 6.89
CA ALA A 187 -23.18 -21.85 5.45
C ALA A 187 -24.48 -22.66 5.23
N GLY A 188 -25.23 -22.36 4.17
CA GLY A 188 -26.57 -22.91 3.96
C GLY A 188 -26.56 -24.37 3.48
N LEU A 189 -27.07 -25.27 4.31
CA LEU A 189 -27.59 -26.58 3.90
C LEU A 189 -29.01 -26.75 4.46
N GLY A 190 -29.91 -27.32 3.67
CA GLY A 190 -31.29 -27.57 4.06
C GLY A 190 -31.40 -28.75 5.03
N GLY A 191 -31.36 -28.46 6.33
CA GLY A 191 -31.66 -29.40 7.41
C GLY A 191 -32.66 -28.78 8.38
N GLY A 192 -33.72 -29.51 8.74
CA GLY A 192 -34.68 -29.08 9.75
C GLY A 192 -34.21 -29.36 11.17
N TYR A 193 -34.90 -28.76 12.14
CA TYR A 193 -34.66 -28.83 13.59
C TYR A 193 -33.34 -28.13 14.03
N GLU A 194 -33.27 -27.36 15.11
CA GLU A 194 -34.22 -27.14 16.22
C GLU A 194 -34.49 -25.64 16.47
N GLU A 195 -35.65 -25.30 17.07
CA GLU A 195 -35.93 -23.94 17.56
C GLU A 195 -35.18 -23.67 18.87
N HIS A 196 -33.91 -23.29 18.77
CA HIS A 196 -33.18 -22.76 19.92
C HIS A 196 -33.59 -21.30 20.20
N ASP A 197 -34.52 -21.14 21.15
CA ASP A 197 -34.91 -19.85 21.71
C ASP A 197 -33.69 -19.11 22.32
N GLY A 198 -33.61 -17.80 22.06
CA GLY A 198 -32.55 -16.92 22.54
C GLY A 198 -31.99 -15.94 21.50
N ASP A 199 -31.97 -14.64 21.84
CA ASP A 199 -31.40 -13.54 21.05
C ASP A 199 -29.87 -13.70 20.87
N THR A 200 -29.49 -14.43 19.82
CA THR A 200 -28.15 -14.98 19.63
C THR A 200 -27.48 -14.31 18.44
N MET A 201 -26.81 -13.19 18.74
CA MET A 201 -25.99 -12.41 17.81
C MET A 201 -24.94 -13.29 17.12
N ARG A 202 -24.96 -13.34 15.78
CA ARG A 202 -23.95 -14.03 14.95
C ARG A 202 -22.91 -13.04 14.46
N SER A 203 -21.66 -13.48 14.30
CA SER A 203 -20.55 -12.63 13.83
C SER A 203 -19.86 -13.19 12.59
N HIS A 204 -19.37 -12.29 11.72
CA HIS A 204 -18.55 -12.66 10.56
C HIS A 204 -17.56 -11.55 10.18
N GLY A 205 -16.30 -11.92 9.94
CA GLY A 205 -15.21 -11.02 9.54
C GLY A 205 -14.98 -11.01 8.03
N TYR A 206 -14.68 -9.83 7.48
CA TYR A 206 -14.49 -9.57 6.06
C TYR A 206 -13.20 -8.79 5.85
N LEU A 207 -12.37 -9.21 4.89
CA LEU A 207 -11.15 -8.52 4.47
C LEU A 207 -11.10 -8.38 2.95
N ILE A 208 -10.83 -7.17 2.47
CA ILE A 208 -10.32 -6.92 1.11
C ILE A 208 -8.97 -6.22 1.20
N VAL A 209 -8.02 -6.71 0.39
CA VAL A 209 -6.78 -6.00 0.08
C VAL A 209 -6.77 -5.77 -1.44
N PRO A 210 -7.01 -4.55 -1.95
CA PRO A 210 -7.07 -4.31 -3.38
C PRO A 210 -5.75 -4.64 -4.07
N GLY A 211 -5.81 -5.30 -5.21
CA GLY A 211 -4.64 -5.78 -5.97
C GLY A 211 -4.14 -7.17 -5.59
N PHE A 212 -4.70 -7.79 -4.54
CA PHE A 212 -4.44 -9.18 -4.17
C PHE A 212 -5.63 -10.08 -4.52
N ASP A 213 -5.37 -11.35 -4.82
CA ASP A 213 -6.43 -12.31 -5.05
C ASP A 213 -7.08 -12.81 -3.72
N LYS A 214 -8.10 -13.67 -3.83
CA LYS A 214 -8.79 -14.22 -2.65
C LYS A 214 -7.94 -15.20 -1.82
N TYR A 215 -6.97 -15.89 -2.42
CA TYR A 215 -6.09 -16.83 -1.75
C TYR A 215 -4.95 -16.11 -1.03
N GLU A 216 -4.31 -15.14 -1.68
CA GLU A 216 -3.32 -14.25 -1.07
C GLU A 216 -3.93 -13.43 0.06
N SER A 217 -5.16 -12.95 -0.10
CA SER A 217 -5.90 -12.26 0.97
C SER A 217 -6.04 -13.13 2.23
N LYS A 218 -6.20 -14.46 2.10
CA LYS A 218 -6.21 -15.37 3.26
C LYS A 218 -4.86 -15.44 3.99
N ALA A 219 -3.74 -15.06 3.38
CA ALA A 219 -2.43 -15.00 4.04
C ALA A 219 -2.26 -13.83 5.04
N PHE A 220 -3.20 -12.88 5.07
CA PHE A 220 -3.28 -11.81 6.07
C PHE A 220 -4.17 -12.16 7.28
N LEU A 221 -4.98 -13.20 7.17
CA LEU A 221 -5.95 -13.59 8.18
C LEU A 221 -5.28 -14.28 9.40
N PRO A 222 -5.98 -14.33 10.56
CA PRO A 222 -5.45 -14.95 11.76
C PRO A 222 -5.22 -16.47 11.59
N ARG A 223 -4.14 -17.02 12.17
CA ARG A 223 -3.87 -18.47 12.13
C ARG A 223 -4.99 -19.32 12.74
N THR A 224 -5.80 -18.75 13.64
CA THR A 224 -7.00 -19.35 14.22
C THR A 224 -8.04 -19.77 13.16
N GLN A 225 -8.08 -19.12 11.98
CA GLN A 225 -8.90 -19.56 10.85
C GLN A 225 -8.56 -20.98 10.38
N LYS A 226 -7.30 -21.43 10.49
CA LYS A 226 -6.91 -22.80 10.11
C LYS A 226 -7.46 -23.89 11.05
N ALA A 227 -8.10 -23.50 12.15
CA ALA A 227 -8.80 -24.39 13.08
C ALA A 227 -10.32 -24.19 13.05
N ASP A 228 -10.84 -23.28 12.21
CA ASP A 228 -12.28 -23.17 11.93
C ASP A 228 -12.64 -24.15 10.79
N ASN A 229 -13.78 -24.85 10.90
CA ASN A 229 -14.25 -25.77 9.85
C ASN A 229 -14.65 -24.99 8.58
N GLN A 230 -14.53 -25.62 7.39
CA GLN A 230 -14.87 -24.98 6.11
C GLN A 230 -16.34 -24.50 6.02
N GLU A 231 -17.27 -25.18 6.67
CA GLU A 231 -18.69 -24.80 6.74
C GLU A 231 -18.99 -23.67 7.74
N MET A 232 -17.97 -23.26 8.51
CA MET A 232 -18.04 -22.23 9.55
C MET A 232 -16.85 -21.26 9.44
N GLU A 233 -16.36 -20.96 8.22
CA GLU A 233 -15.32 -19.93 8.04
C GLU A 233 -15.76 -18.62 8.69
N ARG A 234 -15.00 -18.15 9.69
CA ARG A 234 -15.29 -16.89 10.41
C ARG A 234 -14.79 -15.64 9.69
N TRP A 235 -13.92 -15.82 8.69
CA TRP A 235 -13.26 -14.76 7.94
C TRP A 235 -13.34 -15.02 6.43
N GLU A 236 -14.01 -14.13 5.70
CA GLU A 236 -14.17 -14.20 4.24
C GLU A 236 -13.23 -13.19 3.53
N ALA A 237 -12.60 -13.63 2.43
CA ALA A 237 -11.85 -12.78 1.51
C ALA A 237 -12.82 -12.11 0.51
N GLY A 238 -13.37 -10.96 0.92
CA GLY A 238 -14.51 -10.31 0.27
C GLY A 238 -15.08 -9.18 1.13
N HIS A 239 -16.23 -8.63 0.73
CA HIS A 239 -16.87 -7.49 1.40
C HIS A 239 -18.35 -7.74 1.75
N PRO A 240 -18.86 -7.15 2.83
CA PRO A 240 -20.27 -7.28 3.20
C PRO A 240 -21.17 -6.19 2.60
N LEU A 241 -20.67 -5.34 1.68
CA LEU A 241 -21.35 -4.10 1.25
C LEU A 241 -22.78 -4.30 0.74
N ARG A 242 -23.04 -5.32 -0.08
CA ARG A 242 -24.41 -5.67 -0.52
C ARG A 242 -25.30 -6.17 0.63
N GLN A 243 -24.72 -6.76 1.68
CA GLN A 243 -25.43 -7.28 2.84
C GLN A 243 -25.83 -6.15 3.81
N ILE A 244 -24.91 -5.21 4.09
CA ILE A 244 -25.14 -4.11 5.05
C ILE A 244 -26.01 -2.98 4.48
N SER A 245 -26.05 -2.83 3.16
CA SER A 245 -26.92 -1.90 2.45
C SER A 245 -28.41 -2.17 2.75
N THR A 246 -29.21 -1.11 2.79
CA THR A 246 -30.68 -1.17 2.80
C THR A 246 -31.28 -1.46 1.42
N THR A 247 -30.51 -1.21 0.35
CA THR A 247 -30.93 -1.43 -1.04
C THR A 247 -29.80 -2.13 -1.82
N PRO A 248 -29.72 -3.48 -1.80
CA PRO A 248 -28.62 -4.22 -2.44
C PRO A 248 -28.49 -4.01 -3.96
N ASN A 249 -29.59 -3.69 -4.63
CA ASN A 249 -29.68 -3.48 -6.08
C ASN A 249 -29.42 -2.02 -6.52
N ALA A 250 -28.99 -1.15 -5.62
CA ALA A 250 -28.67 0.24 -5.94
C ALA A 250 -27.32 0.39 -6.67
N PRO A 251 -27.09 1.49 -7.44
CA PRO A 251 -25.80 1.74 -8.09
C PRO A 251 -24.61 1.74 -7.11
N PRO A 252 -23.40 1.32 -7.50
CA PRO A 252 -22.27 1.08 -6.58
C PRO A 252 -21.95 2.23 -5.59
N ARG A 253 -22.09 3.49 -6.03
CA ARG A 253 -21.95 4.69 -5.17
C ARG A 253 -22.83 4.70 -3.91
N CYS A 254 -23.93 3.95 -3.90
CA CYS A 254 -24.88 3.84 -2.79
C CYS A 254 -24.52 2.70 -1.82
N LEU A 255 -23.62 1.79 -2.22
CA LEU A 255 -23.25 0.57 -1.48
C LEU A 255 -21.95 0.75 -0.69
N ILE A 256 -21.12 1.74 -1.04
CA ILE A 256 -19.82 2.00 -0.43
C ILE A 256 -19.98 3.10 0.63
N PRO A 257 -19.54 2.88 1.89
CA PRO A 257 -19.62 3.90 2.93
C PRO A 257 -18.52 4.97 2.77
N HIS A 258 -18.92 6.24 2.85
CA HIS A 258 -18.04 7.40 2.95
C HIS A 258 -17.63 7.62 4.42
N PHE A 259 -16.33 7.73 4.68
CA PHE A 259 -15.74 7.92 6.01
C PHE A 259 -14.60 8.95 5.93
N PRO A 260 -14.32 9.71 7.01
CA PRO A 260 -13.24 10.70 7.03
C PRO A 260 -11.86 10.04 6.88
N ASP A 261 -10.96 10.75 6.19
CA ASP A 261 -9.57 10.37 5.88
C ASP A 261 -9.37 9.03 5.12
N ASP A 262 -10.46 8.39 4.67
CA ASP A 262 -10.45 7.04 4.07
C ASP A 262 -10.09 7.04 2.56
N PRO A 263 -9.13 6.22 2.10
CA PRO A 263 -8.78 6.09 0.68
C PRO A 263 -9.95 5.74 -0.25
N LYS A 264 -10.91 4.91 0.19
CA LYS A 264 -12.06 4.52 -0.65
C LYS A 264 -13.08 5.65 -0.78
N ALA A 265 -13.17 6.51 0.24
CA ALA A 265 -14.03 7.70 0.20
C ALA A 265 -13.47 8.73 -0.79
N ARG A 266 -12.15 8.98 -0.74
CA ARG A 266 -11.45 9.84 -1.72
C ARG A 266 -11.65 9.38 -3.16
N PHE A 267 -11.54 8.08 -3.43
CA PHE A 267 -11.78 7.55 -4.77
C PHE A 267 -13.26 7.61 -5.18
N LEU A 268 -14.19 7.41 -4.24
CA LEU A 268 -15.62 7.59 -4.49
C LEU A 268 -15.98 9.05 -4.81
N ASP A 269 -15.32 10.02 -4.19
CA ASP A 269 -15.50 11.45 -4.51
C ASP A 269 -15.02 11.78 -5.93
N GLU A 270 -13.83 11.33 -6.33
CA GLU A 270 -13.32 11.48 -7.71
C GLU A 270 -14.25 10.82 -8.75
N LEU A 271 -14.76 9.61 -8.46
CA LEU A 271 -15.74 8.96 -9.34
C LEU A 271 -17.06 9.74 -9.42
N ASN A 272 -17.48 10.43 -8.36
CA ASN A 272 -18.66 11.28 -8.40
C ASN A 272 -18.46 12.53 -9.28
N GLU A 273 -17.23 13.01 -9.51
CA GLU A 273 -16.95 14.07 -10.50
C GLU A 273 -17.19 13.61 -11.94
N GLU A 274 -17.13 12.31 -12.24
CA GLU A 274 -17.49 11.78 -13.56
C GLU A 274 -18.97 11.95 -13.89
N LEU A 275 -19.85 12.07 -12.89
CA LEU A 275 -21.31 12.12 -13.10
C LEU A 275 -21.70 13.38 -13.89
N PRO A 276 -22.57 13.28 -14.91
CA PRO A 276 -22.92 14.45 -15.73
C PRO A 276 -23.59 15.56 -14.90
N ASP A 277 -24.30 15.19 -13.83
CA ASP A 277 -24.90 16.13 -12.87
C ASP A 277 -23.85 17.04 -12.20
N ALA A 278 -22.60 16.59 -12.00
CA ALA A 278 -21.54 17.36 -11.34
C ALA A 278 -21.12 18.60 -12.14
N SER A 279 -21.25 18.56 -13.47
CA SER A 279 -21.00 19.71 -14.33
C SER A 279 -22.11 20.78 -14.27
N SER A 280 -23.26 20.48 -13.65
CA SER A 280 -24.43 21.34 -13.64
C SER A 280 -24.54 22.18 -12.37
N SER A 281 -23.93 23.37 -12.39
CA SER A 281 -24.12 24.44 -11.39
C SER A 281 -25.51 25.12 -11.46
N GLN A 282 -26.55 24.34 -11.77
CA GLN A 282 -27.94 24.79 -11.88
C GLN A 282 -28.83 24.01 -10.90
N THR A 283 -29.18 24.65 -9.78
CA THR A 283 -29.92 24.06 -8.65
C THR A 283 -31.40 23.70 -8.95
N ASN A 284 -31.81 23.71 -10.21
CA ASN A 284 -33.21 23.63 -10.66
C ASN A 284 -33.51 22.43 -11.59
N VAL A 285 -32.65 21.40 -11.63
CA VAL A 285 -32.93 20.15 -12.37
C VAL A 285 -33.92 19.28 -11.59
N SER A 286 -35.10 19.03 -12.18
CA SER A 286 -36.15 18.18 -11.62
C SER A 286 -35.63 16.77 -11.26
N PRO A 287 -36.13 16.12 -10.17
CA PRO A 287 -35.64 14.80 -9.75
C PRO A 287 -35.62 13.73 -10.85
N ALA A 288 -36.64 13.72 -11.72
CA ALA A 288 -36.76 12.80 -12.86
C ALA A 288 -35.80 13.08 -14.05
N LYS A 289 -34.89 14.06 -13.93
CA LYS A 289 -33.85 14.38 -14.93
C LYS A 289 -32.42 14.21 -14.40
N ARG A 290 -32.24 13.80 -13.15
CA ARG A 290 -30.92 13.47 -12.60
C ARG A 290 -30.39 12.19 -13.25
N SER A 291 -29.07 12.03 -13.31
CA SER A 291 -28.45 10.83 -13.86
C SER A 291 -28.84 9.57 -13.08
N ALA A 292 -28.65 8.40 -13.71
CA ALA A 292 -28.94 7.09 -13.10
C ALA A 292 -28.01 6.72 -11.92
N GLY A 293 -27.14 7.63 -11.47
CA GLY A 293 -26.20 7.38 -10.37
C GLY A 293 -25.09 6.36 -10.70
N GLN A 294 -24.84 6.11 -11.98
CA GLN A 294 -23.76 5.24 -12.46
C GLN A 294 -22.58 6.08 -12.92
N TRP A 295 -21.37 5.71 -12.49
CA TRP A 295 -20.13 6.31 -12.95
C TRP A 295 -19.83 5.87 -14.40
N LYS A 296 -18.93 6.58 -15.09
CA LYS A 296 -18.56 6.27 -16.49
C LYS A 296 -17.54 5.13 -16.54
N SER A 297 -16.56 5.14 -15.64
CA SER A 297 -15.51 4.14 -15.52
C SER A 297 -16.00 2.89 -14.77
N ALA A 298 -16.26 3.00 -13.47
CA ALA A 298 -16.67 1.90 -12.60
C ALA A 298 -18.20 1.65 -12.65
N LYS A 299 -18.62 0.55 -13.26
CA LYS A 299 -20.05 0.18 -13.40
C LYS A 299 -20.53 -0.83 -12.36
N THR A 300 -19.63 -1.67 -11.85
CA THR A 300 -19.92 -2.66 -10.81
C THR A 300 -19.10 -2.40 -9.54
N LEU A 301 -19.47 -3.05 -8.44
CA LEU A 301 -18.74 -2.92 -7.19
C LEU A 301 -17.39 -3.65 -7.24
N GLU A 302 -17.34 -4.73 -8.00
CA GLU A 302 -16.16 -5.55 -8.24
C GLU A 302 -15.13 -4.75 -9.06
N GLN A 303 -15.58 -4.03 -10.10
CA GLN A 303 -14.75 -3.11 -10.89
C GLN A 303 -14.27 -1.89 -10.07
N PHE A 304 -15.06 -1.41 -9.10
CA PHE A 304 -14.59 -0.38 -8.16
C PHE A 304 -13.37 -0.87 -7.35
N TRP A 305 -13.40 -2.12 -6.87
CA TRP A 305 -12.28 -2.68 -6.11
C TRP A 305 -11.05 -3.00 -6.97
N GLU A 306 -11.27 -3.43 -8.21
CA GLU A 306 -10.21 -3.56 -9.23
C GLU A 306 -9.54 -2.19 -9.50
N MET A 307 -10.33 -1.15 -9.77
CA MET A 307 -9.78 0.21 -9.96
C MET A 307 -9.11 0.77 -8.70
N MET A 308 -9.55 0.38 -7.50
CA MET A 308 -8.90 0.75 -6.23
C MET A 308 -7.46 0.23 -6.14
N ALA A 309 -7.12 -0.91 -6.78
CA ALA A 309 -5.77 -1.47 -6.75
C ALA A 309 -4.73 -0.54 -7.40
N PHE A 310 -5.12 0.20 -8.44
CA PHE A 310 -4.22 1.09 -9.18
C PHE A 310 -3.99 2.45 -8.47
N ARG A 311 -4.76 2.75 -7.42
CA ARG A 311 -4.67 4.00 -6.65
C ARG A 311 -3.34 4.12 -5.91
N GLN A 312 -2.81 5.33 -5.81
CA GLN A 312 -1.54 5.64 -5.11
C GLN A 312 -1.48 5.15 -3.66
N GLU A 313 -2.63 4.87 -3.03
CA GLU A 313 -2.72 4.30 -1.70
C GLU A 313 -2.48 2.78 -1.65
N CYS A 314 -2.74 2.04 -2.74
CA CYS A 314 -2.59 0.57 -2.87
C CYS A 314 -1.60 0.12 -3.96
N SER A 315 -0.94 1.05 -4.66
CA SER A 315 0.07 0.77 -5.69
C SER A 315 1.48 1.22 -5.26
N SER A 316 2.48 0.94 -6.11
CA SER A 316 3.89 1.26 -5.86
C SER A 316 4.44 0.73 -4.52
N GLY A 317 4.03 -0.48 -4.12
CA GLY A 317 4.49 -1.16 -2.91
C GLY A 317 3.76 -0.77 -1.62
N ARG A 318 2.80 0.16 -1.68
CA ARG A 318 1.87 0.46 -0.58
C ARG A 318 0.65 -0.46 -0.63
N LEU A 319 -0.01 -0.66 0.50
CA LEU A 319 -1.15 -1.57 0.62
C LEU A 319 -2.15 -1.06 1.67
N VAL A 320 -3.45 -1.12 1.34
CA VAL A 320 -4.53 -0.85 2.31
C VAL A 320 -5.43 -2.06 2.45
N GLY A 321 -5.54 -2.60 3.67
CA GLY A 321 -6.54 -3.62 4.00
C GLY A 321 -7.81 -2.99 4.53
N PHE A 322 -8.93 -3.20 3.85
CA PHE A 322 -10.26 -2.78 4.30
C PHE A 322 -10.90 -3.94 5.07
N ILE A 323 -11.28 -3.66 6.32
CA ILE A 323 -11.80 -4.67 7.25
C ILE A 323 -13.21 -4.28 7.69
N TRP A 324 -14.09 -5.27 7.73
CA TRP A 324 -15.40 -5.18 8.36
C TRP A 324 -15.62 -6.39 9.27
N VAL A 325 -16.23 -6.18 10.43
CA VAL A 325 -16.82 -7.26 11.23
C VAL A 325 -18.29 -6.96 11.40
N VAL A 326 -19.14 -7.85 10.89
CA VAL A 326 -20.59 -7.71 10.87
C VAL A 326 -21.19 -8.55 11.99
N PHE A 327 -21.98 -7.92 12.84
CA PHE A 327 -22.76 -8.53 13.90
C PHE A 327 -24.25 -8.47 13.51
N THR A 328 -24.86 -9.64 13.35
CA THR A 328 -26.24 -9.81 12.87
C THR A 328 -27.09 -10.51 13.94
N PRO A 329 -28.13 -9.84 14.49
CA PRO A 329 -29.05 -10.47 15.43
C PRO A 329 -29.92 -11.52 14.74
N SER A 330 -30.38 -12.52 15.47
CA SER A 330 -31.03 -13.73 14.92
C SER A 330 -32.33 -13.43 14.15
N ASN A 331 -32.97 -12.30 14.45
CA ASN A 331 -34.21 -11.85 13.82
C ASN A 331 -34.02 -11.10 12.48
N VAL A 332 -32.78 -10.85 12.02
CA VAL A 332 -32.51 -10.20 10.73
C VAL A 332 -31.95 -11.21 9.73
N ARG A 333 -32.82 -11.69 8.82
CA ARG A 333 -32.42 -12.56 7.69
C ARG A 333 -31.46 -11.83 6.74
N SER A 334 -30.54 -12.56 6.10
CA SER A 334 -29.60 -11.98 5.14
C SER A 334 -30.24 -11.86 3.74
N PRO A 335 -30.08 -10.75 3.00
CA PRO A 335 -30.61 -10.60 1.63
C PRO A 335 -29.96 -11.47 0.54
N GLY A 336 -29.22 -12.52 0.91
CA GLY A 336 -28.45 -13.37 -0.02
C GLY A 336 -28.85 -14.85 -0.03
N ASP A 337 -29.81 -15.25 0.82
CA ASP A 337 -30.14 -16.66 1.05
C ASP A 337 -31.30 -17.14 0.15
N THR A 338 -31.50 -16.52 -1.02
CA THR A 338 -32.64 -16.77 -1.93
C THR A 338 -32.22 -17.05 -3.37
N GLU A 339 -31.97 -18.32 -3.70
CA GLU A 339 -32.06 -18.81 -5.08
C GLU A 339 -32.93 -20.07 -5.17
N THR A 340 -33.86 -20.03 -6.11
CA THR A 340 -34.49 -21.16 -6.81
C THR A 340 -35.10 -22.31 -5.99
N THR A 341 -36.39 -22.22 -5.69
CA THR A 341 -37.29 -23.40 -5.77
C THR A 341 -38.65 -22.98 -6.30
N SER A 342 -39.01 -23.45 -7.49
CA SER A 342 -40.34 -23.28 -8.09
C SER A 342 -41.24 -24.47 -7.71
N GLY A 343 -42.15 -24.29 -6.75
CA GLY A 343 -43.11 -25.36 -6.43
C GLY A 343 -44.05 -25.09 -5.26
N GLN A 344 -45.36 -25.19 -5.56
CA GLN A 344 -46.48 -25.42 -4.64
C GLN A 344 -46.87 -24.31 -3.64
N MET A 345 -48.18 -24.04 -3.61
CA MET A 345 -48.85 -23.07 -2.74
C MET A 345 -49.24 -23.70 -1.40
N SER A 346 -49.31 -22.92 -0.32
CA SER A 346 -50.54 -22.79 0.50
C SER A 346 -50.41 -21.80 1.67
N ALA A 347 -51.56 -21.31 2.15
CA ALA A 347 -51.80 -20.67 3.46
C ALA A 347 -51.13 -19.30 3.79
N LEU A 348 -51.83 -18.22 3.40
CA LEU A 348 -52.29 -17.09 4.25
C LEU A 348 -51.28 -16.47 5.25
N SER A 349 -51.04 -15.14 5.24
CA SER A 349 -52.08 -14.12 5.40
C SER A 349 -51.60 -12.70 5.02
N GLU A 350 -52.56 -11.77 4.89
CA GLU A 350 -52.43 -10.48 4.21
C GLU A 350 -51.67 -9.41 5.02
N ALA A 351 -50.70 -8.71 4.37
CA ALA A 351 -50.48 -7.26 4.46
C ALA A 351 -49.21 -6.81 3.68
N ASP A 352 -49.29 -6.71 2.34
CA ASP A 352 -48.54 -5.73 1.51
C ASP A 352 -48.79 -6.01 0.01
N GLU A 353 -49.91 -5.53 -0.53
CA GLU A 353 -50.10 -5.36 -1.99
C GLU A 353 -50.35 -3.89 -2.32
N ASP A 354 -49.40 -3.26 -3.01
CA ASP A 354 -49.71 -2.59 -4.27
C ASP A 354 -48.43 -2.45 -5.11
N TYR A 355 -48.45 -2.94 -6.36
CA TYR A 355 -47.22 -3.32 -7.07
C TYR A 355 -46.77 -2.33 -8.14
N VAL A 356 -45.53 -2.51 -8.62
CA VAL A 356 -45.00 -1.78 -9.78
C VAL A 356 -45.62 -2.29 -11.08
N TYR A 357 -46.01 -1.38 -11.98
CA TYR A 357 -45.83 -1.37 -13.45
C TYR A 357 -47.06 -0.88 -14.23
N LEU A 358 -46.84 0.11 -15.11
CA LEU A 358 -47.05 -0.01 -16.56
C LEU A 358 -46.49 1.22 -17.30
N LEU A 359 -45.97 1.02 -18.51
CA LEU A 359 -45.45 2.08 -19.38
C LEU A 359 -46.10 2.01 -20.76
N ASN A 360 -46.87 3.06 -21.08
CA ASN A 360 -47.18 3.53 -22.44
C ASN A 360 -48.07 2.63 -23.35
N PRO A 361 -48.63 3.17 -24.46
CA PRO A 361 -49.34 4.45 -24.53
C PRO A 361 -50.60 4.40 -25.42
N ILE A 362 -51.79 4.80 -24.93
CA ILE A 362 -52.95 5.07 -25.81
C ILE A 362 -53.54 6.46 -25.57
N ARG A 363 -53.87 7.07 -26.71
CA ARG A 363 -54.29 8.45 -26.99
C ARG A 363 -55.74 8.72 -26.58
N THR A 364 -55.96 9.79 -25.80
CA THR A 364 -57.26 10.48 -25.67
C THR A 364 -57.04 11.97 -25.38
N GLU A 365 -58.10 12.77 -25.46
CA GLU A 365 -58.00 14.17 -25.91
C GLU A 365 -57.78 15.21 -24.79
N ARG A 366 -57.09 16.31 -25.13
CA ARG A 366 -56.80 17.42 -24.21
C ARG A 366 -57.85 18.52 -24.33
N HIS A 367 -58.83 18.54 -23.43
CA HIS A 367 -59.56 19.78 -23.16
C HIS A 367 -58.69 20.74 -22.35
N ILE A 368 -58.39 21.90 -22.94
CA ILE A 368 -57.57 22.95 -22.32
C ILE A 368 -58.42 23.75 -21.34
N SER A 369 -57.96 23.92 -20.11
CA SER A 369 -58.49 24.91 -19.16
C SER A 369 -57.36 25.59 -18.40
N ALA A 370 -57.50 26.91 -18.17
CA ALA A 370 -56.42 27.76 -17.68
C ALA A 370 -56.33 27.78 -16.13
N PRO A 371 -55.13 28.01 -15.54
CA PRO A 371 -54.93 27.95 -14.10
C PRO A 371 -55.59 29.13 -13.36
N ARG A 372 -56.57 28.84 -12.49
CA ARG A 372 -57.16 29.82 -11.56
C ARG A 372 -56.23 30.06 -10.37
N THR A 373 -55.75 31.29 -10.22
CA THR A 373 -54.92 31.74 -9.09
C THR A 373 -55.76 31.93 -7.82
N ARG A 374 -55.61 31.04 -6.83
CA ARG A 374 -56.20 31.23 -5.49
C ARG A 374 -55.37 32.22 -4.66
N ARG A 375 -55.83 33.48 -4.58
CA ARG A 375 -55.38 34.43 -3.55
C ARG A 375 -55.79 33.93 -2.16
N LYS A 376 -54.90 34.05 -1.16
CA LYS A 376 -55.25 33.82 0.25
C LYS A 376 -56.05 35.03 0.78
N PRO A 377 -57.07 34.85 1.63
CA PRO A 377 -57.73 35.97 2.31
C PRO A 377 -56.79 36.61 3.33
N GLY A 378 -56.91 37.93 3.52
CA GLY A 378 -56.21 38.66 4.58
C GLY A 378 -56.85 38.42 5.95
N LEU A 379 -56.04 38.42 7.01
CA LEU A 379 -56.51 38.33 8.39
C LEU A 379 -56.93 39.72 8.88
N SER A 380 -58.17 39.87 9.36
CA SER A 380 -58.67 41.09 9.99
C SER A 380 -59.14 40.82 11.42
N GLY A 381 -58.53 41.50 12.39
CA GLY A 381 -58.89 41.43 13.80
C GLY A 381 -57.87 42.18 14.66
N PRO A 382 -58.19 42.52 15.93
CA PRO A 382 -57.23 43.16 16.83
C PRO A 382 -55.99 42.28 17.04
N ILE A 383 -54.80 42.87 16.91
CA ILE A 383 -53.54 42.15 17.14
C ILE A 383 -53.37 41.96 18.65
N VAL A 384 -53.83 40.83 19.17
CA VAL A 384 -53.56 40.41 20.55
C VAL A 384 -52.08 40.07 20.68
N THR A 385 -51.30 41.04 21.15
CA THR A 385 -49.88 40.86 21.47
C THR A 385 -49.76 39.83 22.59
N ARG A 386 -49.39 38.59 22.25
CA ARG A 386 -48.95 37.61 23.24
C ARG A 386 -47.76 38.21 23.98
N GLN A 387 -47.85 38.38 25.29
CA GLN A 387 -46.68 38.74 26.09
C GLN A 387 -45.58 37.68 25.87
N PRO A 388 -44.30 38.09 25.83
CA PRO A 388 -43.20 37.13 25.70
C PRO A 388 -43.28 36.15 26.86
N ARG A 389 -43.41 34.86 26.54
CA ARG A 389 -43.47 33.79 27.55
C ARG A 389 -42.08 33.62 28.14
N ILE A 390 -41.75 34.45 29.14
CA ILE A 390 -40.54 34.32 29.95
C ILE A 390 -40.45 32.86 30.40
N LYS A 391 -39.32 32.22 30.11
CA LYS A 391 -39.05 30.87 30.59
C LYS A 391 -38.70 30.95 32.07
N THR A 392 -39.72 31.05 32.93
CA THR A 392 -39.57 31.06 34.39
C THR A 392 -39.26 29.65 34.92
N ALA A 393 -38.15 29.11 34.43
CA ALA A 393 -37.48 27.90 34.87
C ALA A 393 -36.01 28.08 34.51
N SER A 394 -35.23 28.57 35.46
CA SER A 394 -33.77 28.52 35.42
C SER A 394 -33.33 27.06 35.61
N PHE A 395 -33.43 26.27 34.53
CA PHE A 395 -32.66 25.05 34.40
C PHE A 395 -31.20 25.44 34.20
N ASP A 396 -30.31 24.88 35.02
CA ASP A 396 -28.88 25.19 34.97
C ASP A 396 -28.29 24.89 33.60
N LEU A 397 -27.54 25.84 33.06
CA LEU A 397 -27.17 25.90 31.65
C LEU A 397 -25.92 25.05 31.34
N SER A 398 -25.80 23.88 31.96
CA SER A 398 -24.56 23.09 32.02
C SER A 398 -24.67 21.62 31.56
N THR A 399 -25.81 21.20 30.99
CA THR A 399 -25.92 19.90 30.30
C THR A 399 -26.74 20.00 29.01
N SER A 400 -26.19 19.45 27.93
CA SER A 400 -26.86 19.38 26.62
C SER A 400 -28.10 18.49 26.69
N SER A 401 -29.29 19.07 26.50
CA SER A 401 -30.58 18.39 26.65
C SER A 401 -30.96 17.53 25.43
N GLN A 402 -30.08 16.61 25.04
CA GLN A 402 -30.39 15.57 24.05
C GLN A 402 -31.04 14.35 24.74
N PRO A 403 -32.00 13.65 24.09
CA PRO A 403 -32.62 12.46 24.66
C PRO A 403 -31.70 11.24 24.55
N ASP A 404 -31.50 10.51 25.67
CA ASP A 404 -30.62 9.32 25.74
C ASP A 404 -30.99 8.19 24.73
N ARG A 405 -32.22 8.20 24.20
CA ARG A 405 -32.69 7.26 23.18
C ARG A 405 -33.52 7.98 22.12
N SER A 406 -33.30 7.64 20.86
CA SER A 406 -34.14 8.04 19.74
C SER A 406 -34.39 6.85 18.79
N GLN A 407 -35.25 7.01 17.79
CA GLN A 407 -35.42 6.01 16.72
C GLN A 407 -34.12 5.75 15.92
N HIS A 408 -33.14 6.65 15.99
CA HIS A 408 -31.93 6.62 15.17
C HIS A 408 -30.68 6.23 15.97
N TYR A 409 -30.64 6.49 17.29
CA TYR A 409 -29.46 6.24 18.14
C TYR A 409 -29.84 5.84 19.58
N THR A 410 -28.89 5.24 20.30
CA THR A 410 -28.98 4.93 21.72
C THR A 410 -27.70 5.39 22.39
N TRP A 411 -27.80 6.27 23.39
CA TRP A 411 -26.68 6.96 24.03
C TRP A 411 -26.64 6.64 25.54
N PRO A 412 -26.43 5.37 25.95
CA PRO A 412 -26.45 5.00 27.37
C PRO A 412 -25.32 5.68 28.14
N ILE A 413 -25.57 6.05 29.41
CA ILE A 413 -24.62 6.81 30.24
C ILE A 413 -23.29 6.08 30.39
N ASN A 414 -23.32 4.77 30.64
CA ASN A 414 -22.14 3.90 30.79
C ASN A 414 -21.12 4.11 29.67
N SER A 415 -21.59 4.11 28.41
CA SER A 415 -20.76 4.17 27.19
C SER A 415 -20.06 5.51 26.93
N ARG A 416 -20.41 6.58 27.65
CA ARG A 416 -19.92 7.94 27.40
C ARG A 416 -18.47 8.09 27.86
N GLY A 417 -17.78 9.11 27.33
CA GLY A 417 -16.50 9.54 27.90
C GLY A 417 -16.64 9.95 29.37
N GLN A 418 -15.53 9.83 30.11
CA GLN A 418 -15.37 10.47 31.43
C GLN A 418 -15.62 11.98 31.32
N ILE A 419 -15.24 12.54 30.17
CA ILE A 419 -15.59 13.89 29.74
C ILE A 419 -16.41 13.79 28.45
N VAL A 420 -17.51 14.53 28.38
CA VAL A 420 -18.29 14.74 27.16
C VAL A 420 -18.10 16.18 26.70
N LEU A 421 -17.50 16.40 25.53
CA LEU A 421 -17.25 17.73 24.95
C LEU A 421 -18.24 18.06 23.83
N GLU A 422 -18.50 19.34 23.59
CA GLU A 422 -19.10 19.77 22.32
C GLU A 422 -18.15 19.52 21.14
N GLU A 423 -18.70 19.38 19.93
CA GLU A 423 -17.95 19.08 18.70
C GLU A 423 -16.78 20.06 18.44
N LYS A 424 -16.94 21.33 18.84
CA LYS A 424 -15.89 22.36 18.76
C LYS A 424 -14.72 22.09 19.70
N ASP A 425 -15.01 21.79 20.97
CA ASP A 425 -14.00 21.58 22.00
C ASP A 425 -13.36 20.19 21.87
N TYR A 426 -14.10 19.19 21.39
CA TYR A 426 -13.52 17.92 20.92
C TYR A 426 -12.51 18.14 19.79
N THR A 427 -12.90 18.91 18.77
CA THR A 427 -12.00 19.26 17.65
C THR A 427 -10.78 20.01 18.17
N ARG A 428 -10.96 20.97 19.08
CA ARG A 428 -9.87 21.70 19.74
C ARG A 428 -8.95 20.77 20.55
N ALA A 429 -9.48 19.86 21.35
CA ALA A 429 -8.70 18.90 22.14
C ALA A 429 -7.82 17.99 21.27
N ARG A 430 -8.34 17.56 20.12
CA ARG A 430 -7.59 16.80 19.12
C ARG A 430 -6.54 17.67 18.40
N ASP A 431 -6.91 18.88 17.99
CA ASP A 431 -6.03 19.82 17.31
C ASP A 431 -4.91 20.38 18.22
N VAL A 432 -5.10 20.38 19.55
CA VAL A 432 -4.04 20.63 20.53
C VAL A 432 -3.05 19.46 20.55
N LEU A 433 -3.53 18.20 20.60
CA LEU A 433 -2.64 17.03 20.57
C LEU A 433 -1.78 16.99 19.30
N LEU A 434 -2.38 17.32 18.15
CA LEU A 434 -1.70 17.41 16.84
C LEU A 434 -0.72 18.60 16.72
N ARG A 435 -0.58 19.45 17.75
CA ARG A 435 0.41 20.54 17.84
C ARG A 435 1.46 20.32 18.92
N LEU A 436 1.36 19.21 19.67
CA LEU A 436 2.36 18.81 20.65
C LEU A 436 3.44 17.95 19.99
N ASP A 437 4.61 17.89 20.62
CA ASP A 437 5.75 17.10 20.19
C ASP A 437 5.99 15.94 21.17
N PHE A 438 6.33 14.77 20.61
CA PHE A 438 6.59 13.53 21.31
C PHE A 438 7.95 12.91 20.95
N ALA A 439 8.85 13.64 20.29
CA ALA A 439 10.19 13.17 19.88
C ALA A 439 11.10 12.78 21.06
N THR A 440 11.00 13.47 22.20
CA THR A 440 11.77 13.17 23.42
C THR A 440 10.86 12.98 24.64
N PRO A 441 11.23 12.16 25.64
CA PRO A 441 10.35 11.81 26.76
C PRO A 441 10.05 12.99 27.70
N GLU A 442 10.90 14.02 27.74
CA GLU A 442 10.70 15.21 28.57
C GLU A 442 9.69 16.18 27.92
N VAL A 443 9.80 16.39 26.61
CA VAL A 443 8.81 17.15 25.83
C VAL A 443 7.48 16.40 25.79
N ALA A 444 7.49 15.08 25.60
CA ALA A 444 6.30 14.23 25.65
C ALA A 444 5.59 14.23 27.01
N THR A 445 6.31 14.26 28.14
CA THR A 445 5.75 14.43 29.48
C THR A 445 5.10 15.81 29.62
N THR A 446 5.80 16.86 29.20
CA THR A 446 5.31 18.25 29.26
C THR A 446 4.06 18.44 28.39
N GLY A 447 4.05 17.85 27.19
CA GLY A 447 2.90 17.81 26.29
C GLY A 447 1.74 16.99 26.84
N THR A 448 2.01 15.84 27.46
CA THR A 448 0.99 15.01 28.13
C THR A 448 0.23 15.82 29.17
N LYS A 449 0.96 16.45 30.12
CA LYS A 449 0.34 17.31 31.13
C LYS A 449 -0.41 18.49 30.50
N ARG A 450 0.19 19.16 29.51
CA ARG A 450 -0.47 20.29 28.84
C ARG A 450 -1.78 19.88 28.16
N TRP A 451 -1.84 18.70 27.55
CA TRP A 451 -3.05 18.18 26.92
C TRP A 451 -4.14 17.86 27.96
N THR A 452 -3.78 17.19 29.06
CA THR A 452 -4.75 16.86 30.12
C THR A 452 -5.27 18.12 30.83
N ASP A 453 -4.40 19.11 31.07
CA ASP A 453 -4.76 20.42 31.63
C ASP A 453 -5.67 21.22 30.67
N GLU A 454 -5.34 21.33 29.37
CA GLU A 454 -6.19 22.05 28.40
C GLU A 454 -7.57 21.39 28.21
N VAL A 455 -7.66 20.05 28.24
CA VAL A 455 -8.94 19.32 28.17
C VAL A 455 -9.76 19.48 29.46
N ALA A 456 -9.12 19.45 30.63
CA ALA A 456 -9.80 19.69 31.91
C ALA A 456 -10.47 21.08 31.95
N VAL A 457 -9.78 22.09 31.41
CA VAL A 457 -10.31 23.46 31.25
C VAL A 457 -11.47 23.50 30.24
N MET A 458 -11.37 22.80 29.10
CA MET A 458 -12.48 22.71 28.13
C MET A 458 -13.72 22.03 28.71
N ALA A 459 -13.54 21.07 29.62
CA ALA A 459 -14.62 20.37 30.32
C ALA A 459 -15.21 21.13 31.52
N GLY A 460 -14.64 22.28 31.89
CA GLY A 460 -15.02 23.01 33.10
C GLY A 460 -14.74 22.26 34.41
N THR A 461 -13.86 21.26 34.41
CA THR A 461 -13.57 20.39 35.56
C THR A 461 -12.15 20.68 36.09
N PRO A 462 -11.99 21.56 37.10
CA PRO A 462 -10.68 21.94 37.62
C PRO A 462 -10.07 20.86 38.52
N GLY A 463 -9.36 19.90 37.94
CA GLY A 463 -8.63 18.86 38.67
C GLY A 463 -7.93 17.85 37.76
N GLN A 464 -7.17 16.94 38.35
CA GLN A 464 -6.71 15.74 37.65
C GLN A 464 -7.92 14.85 37.35
N TRP A 465 -8.09 14.51 36.08
CA TRP A 465 -9.06 13.54 35.58
C TRP A 465 -8.30 12.34 34.98
N GLY A 466 -9.01 11.38 34.37
CA GLY A 466 -8.42 10.11 33.96
C GLY A 466 -8.64 9.00 35.01
N GLN A 467 -8.65 7.75 34.56
CA GLN A 467 -8.85 6.58 35.40
C GLN A 467 -7.56 5.75 35.46
N ARG A 468 -6.91 5.72 36.63
CA ARG A 468 -5.77 4.84 36.89
C ARG A 468 -6.26 3.40 37.15
N ILE A 469 -5.75 2.47 36.36
CA ILE A 469 -6.11 1.05 36.35
C ILE A 469 -4.82 0.24 36.49
N VAL A 470 -4.83 -0.76 37.37
CA VAL A 470 -3.77 -1.76 37.48
C VAL A 470 -4.25 -3.02 36.78
N GLY A 471 -3.40 -3.67 35.97
CA GLY A 471 -3.74 -4.93 35.34
C GLY A 471 -3.72 -6.11 36.31
N GLU A 472 -4.55 -7.12 36.03
CA GLU A 472 -4.72 -8.32 36.88
C GLU A 472 -4.23 -9.59 36.18
N LYS A 473 -3.80 -9.51 34.91
CA LYS A 473 -3.54 -10.68 34.07
C LYS A 473 -2.22 -11.37 34.41
N VAL A 474 -2.31 -12.34 35.31
CA VAL A 474 -1.22 -13.27 35.67
C VAL A 474 -0.66 -13.96 34.42
N THR A 475 0.67 -13.97 34.26
CA THR A 475 1.34 -14.74 33.19
C THR A 475 2.04 -15.97 33.76
N PRO A 476 1.92 -17.16 33.12
CA PRO A 476 2.51 -18.38 33.64
C PRO A 476 4.03 -18.29 33.73
N LYS A 477 4.56 -18.51 34.94
CA LYS A 477 5.99 -18.47 35.24
C LYS A 477 6.65 -19.76 34.74
N PRO A 478 7.83 -19.71 34.06
CA PRO A 478 8.54 -20.93 33.70
C PRO A 478 9.00 -21.68 34.97
N PRO A 479 8.93 -23.03 34.99
CA PRO A 479 9.26 -23.82 36.18
C PRO A 479 10.76 -23.80 36.50
N GLY A 480 11.07 -23.77 37.80
CA GLY A 480 12.40 -24.01 38.36
C GLY A 480 12.51 -25.38 39.00
N GLU A 481 13.74 -25.82 39.28
CA GLU A 481 14.08 -27.20 39.68
C GLU A 481 13.73 -27.57 41.14
N PRO A 482 13.71 -28.87 41.50
CA PRO A 482 12.64 -29.42 42.34
C PRO A 482 12.99 -29.72 43.81
N GLY A 483 11.95 -29.96 44.61
CA GLY A 483 12.03 -30.57 45.94
C GLY A 483 10.92 -31.61 46.18
N HIS A 484 11.31 -32.88 46.21
CA HIS A 484 10.60 -34.09 46.69
C HIS A 484 9.18 -34.46 46.18
N THR A 485 9.08 -35.72 45.76
CA THR A 485 7.91 -36.52 45.31
C THR A 485 7.17 -37.21 46.48
N PRO A 486 6.08 -38.00 46.27
CA PRO A 486 5.28 -38.25 45.04
C PRO A 486 3.74 -38.16 45.19
N ALA A 487 3.02 -37.83 44.10
CA ALA A 487 1.61 -38.21 43.92
C ALA A 487 1.24 -38.42 42.43
N GLN A 488 0.53 -39.50 42.17
CA GLN A 488 0.26 -40.19 40.89
C GLN A 488 -0.28 -39.35 39.69
N SER A 489 0.21 -39.74 38.52
CA SER A 489 -0.26 -39.59 37.13
C SER A 489 -1.78 -39.45 36.85
N ILE A 490 -2.14 -38.70 35.79
CA ILE A 490 -2.41 -39.22 34.42
C ILE A 490 -2.36 -38.03 33.41
N PRO A 491 -1.93 -38.20 32.14
CA PRO A 491 -1.39 -37.08 31.34
C PRO A 491 -2.40 -36.37 30.43
N ASN A 492 -2.06 -35.14 30.03
CA ASN A 492 -2.55 -34.50 28.81
C ASN A 492 -1.40 -33.74 28.11
N VAL A 493 -1.45 -33.66 26.78
CA VAL A 493 -0.31 -33.23 25.94
C VAL A 493 -0.14 -31.70 25.94
N LEU A 494 1.11 -31.23 26.01
CA LEU A 494 1.46 -29.81 26.06
C LEU A 494 2.43 -29.46 24.92
N ASP A 495 2.22 -28.27 24.33
CA ASP A 495 2.86 -27.79 23.10
C ASP A 495 4.37 -27.53 23.24
N LEU A 496 5.14 -27.98 22.25
CA LEU A 496 6.60 -27.93 22.13
C LEU A 496 6.91 -27.66 20.64
N THR A 497 7.57 -26.59 20.20
CA THR A 497 8.52 -25.68 20.89
C THR A 497 8.58 -24.31 20.18
N SER A 498 9.21 -23.31 20.81
CA SER A 498 9.65 -22.10 20.09
C SER A 498 10.88 -21.39 20.69
N MET A 499 12.09 -21.95 20.49
CA MET A 499 13.35 -21.20 20.64
C MET A 499 14.46 -21.66 19.68
N ARG A 500 15.04 -20.70 18.93
CA ARG A 500 16.46 -20.73 18.53
C ARG A 500 17.07 -19.36 18.86
N LYS A 501 18.21 -19.35 19.54
CA LYS A 501 18.76 -18.17 20.24
C LYS A 501 20.17 -17.86 19.70
N LYS A 502 20.33 -16.78 18.94
CA LYS A 502 21.64 -16.35 18.38
C LYS A 502 22.53 -15.87 19.54
N ARG A 503 23.78 -16.35 19.63
CA ARG A 503 24.67 -16.21 20.81
C ARG A 503 25.76 -15.15 20.56
N LYS A 504 26.09 -14.35 21.60
CA LYS A 504 27.24 -13.43 21.61
C LYS A 504 28.55 -14.24 21.70
N VAL A 505 29.61 -13.76 21.04
CA VAL A 505 30.97 -14.31 21.13
C VAL A 505 31.90 -13.25 21.74
N GLU A 506 32.75 -13.68 22.67
CA GLU A 506 33.87 -12.94 23.26
C GLU A 506 34.99 -13.96 23.56
N ASN A 507 36.23 -13.47 23.69
CA ASN A 507 37.44 -14.30 23.57
C ASN A 507 37.68 -15.28 24.73
N ALA A 508 38.26 -16.44 24.39
CA ALA A 508 39.15 -17.22 25.25
C ALA A 508 40.20 -17.96 24.38
N GLN A 509 41.40 -18.18 24.90
CA GLN A 509 42.53 -18.82 24.19
C GLN A 509 42.91 -20.18 24.82
N ASN A 510 43.71 -20.95 24.06
CA ASN A 510 44.63 -22.02 24.48
C ASN A 510 44.12 -23.48 24.68
N ARG A 511 44.98 -24.39 24.17
CA ARG A 511 45.15 -25.84 24.44
C ARG A 511 44.12 -26.86 23.90
N VAL A 512 44.46 -28.13 23.63
CA VAL A 512 45.63 -28.78 22.94
C VAL A 512 45.41 -30.32 22.85
N LEU A 513 45.71 -30.95 21.69
CA LEU A 513 45.93 -32.40 21.41
C LEU A 513 44.85 -33.49 21.73
N LEU A 514 44.31 -34.13 20.66
CA LEU A 514 44.33 -35.58 20.24
C LEU A 514 44.44 -36.74 21.29
N PRO A 515 44.10 -38.03 20.95
CA PRO A 515 42.92 -38.62 20.26
C PRO A 515 42.47 -40.02 20.85
N ASN A 516 41.69 -40.84 20.10
CA ASN A 516 41.39 -42.30 20.26
C ASN A 516 40.41 -42.77 21.38
N ALA A 517 39.73 -43.95 21.37
CA ALA A 517 39.20 -44.86 20.32
C ALA A 517 38.36 -46.04 20.92
N SER A 518 37.37 -46.62 20.19
CA SER A 518 36.80 -48.02 20.26
C SER A 518 36.25 -48.61 21.60
N THR A 519 35.35 -49.62 21.74
CA THR A 519 34.61 -50.64 20.91
C THR A 519 33.09 -50.67 21.32
N SER A 520 32.19 -51.71 21.32
CA SER A 520 32.05 -53.10 20.80
C SER A 520 30.57 -53.61 20.88
N ASP A 521 30.10 -54.29 19.82
CA ASP A 521 29.32 -55.57 19.74
C ASP A 521 28.03 -55.89 20.57
N VAL A 522 26.87 -55.62 19.93
CA VAL A 522 25.82 -56.56 19.45
C VAL A 522 25.60 -57.96 20.08
N ASN A 523 24.36 -58.24 20.51
CA ASN A 523 23.54 -59.46 20.27
C ASN A 523 22.08 -59.26 20.81
N VAL A 524 21.02 -60.07 20.61
CA VAL A 524 20.78 -61.41 20.00
C VAL A 524 19.60 -61.34 18.96
N LEU A 525 19.36 -62.45 18.26
CA LEU A 525 18.46 -62.77 17.13
C LEU A 525 17.01 -63.21 17.49
N ASN A 526 16.07 -63.05 16.52
CA ASN A 526 15.19 -64.10 15.92
C ASN A 526 14.22 -63.47 14.88
N GLY A 527 13.87 -64.06 13.72
CA GLY A 527 14.46 -65.20 13.01
C GLY A 527 13.47 -65.96 12.09
N THR A 528 13.43 -65.69 10.76
CA THR A 528 13.07 -66.64 9.66
C THR A 528 13.18 -66.00 8.26
N MET A 529 13.12 -66.81 7.19
CA MET A 529 13.39 -66.43 5.78
C MET A 529 12.20 -66.72 4.85
N ILE A 530 12.14 -66.06 3.68
CA ILE A 530 12.19 -66.72 2.34
C ILE A 530 12.26 -65.67 1.19
N ARG A 531 12.87 -66.05 0.06
CA ARG A 531 13.19 -65.18 -1.10
C ARG A 531 12.08 -65.16 -2.18
N LYS A 532 12.03 -64.07 -2.97
CA LYS A 532 11.91 -64.12 -4.45
C LYS A 532 12.42 -62.81 -5.10
N LYS A 533 12.88 -62.87 -6.36
CA LYS A 533 13.38 -61.72 -7.15
C LYS A 533 12.29 -61.15 -8.08
N PRO A 534 12.25 -59.82 -8.34
CA PRO A 534 11.55 -59.24 -9.48
C PRO A 534 12.40 -59.25 -10.78
N LYS A 535 11.79 -58.82 -11.89
CA LYS A 535 12.35 -58.75 -13.26
C LYS A 535 12.73 -57.31 -13.68
N PRO A 536 13.53 -57.10 -14.74
CA PRO A 536 14.03 -55.79 -15.15
C PRO A 536 13.10 -55.08 -16.16
N ASP A 537 12.06 -54.37 -15.68
CA ASP A 537 11.19 -53.55 -16.54
C ASP A 537 10.89 -52.13 -15.95
N THR A 538 11.39 -51.80 -14.75
CA THR A 538 11.03 -50.54 -14.05
C THR A 538 11.94 -49.34 -14.33
N LEU A 539 13.18 -49.54 -14.78
CA LEU A 539 14.22 -48.50 -14.82
C LEU A 539 13.94 -47.36 -15.83
N LEU A 540 13.16 -47.61 -16.89
CA LEU A 540 12.79 -46.56 -17.84
C LEU A 540 11.68 -45.63 -17.32
N ALA A 541 10.84 -46.11 -16.39
CA ALA A 541 9.79 -45.30 -15.78
C ALA A 541 10.34 -44.31 -14.73
N GLU A 542 11.32 -44.76 -13.93
CA GLU A 542 11.97 -43.93 -12.91
C GLU A 542 12.83 -42.82 -13.53
N LEU A 543 13.55 -43.11 -14.63
CA LEU A 543 14.28 -42.08 -15.39
C LEU A 543 13.33 -41.04 -16.02
N ALA A 544 12.19 -41.46 -16.57
CA ALA A 544 11.20 -40.54 -17.12
C ALA A 544 10.61 -39.63 -16.02
N THR A 545 10.28 -40.17 -14.84
CA THR A 545 9.73 -39.36 -13.74
C THR A 545 10.76 -38.44 -13.09
N LEU A 546 12.04 -38.83 -13.01
CA LEU A 546 13.11 -37.92 -12.56
C LEU A 546 13.32 -36.75 -13.53
N ILE A 547 13.35 -37.01 -14.85
CA ILE A 547 13.49 -35.95 -15.86
C ILE A 547 12.27 -35.02 -15.87
N ILE A 548 11.06 -35.56 -15.76
CA ILE A 548 9.82 -34.76 -15.71
C ILE A 548 9.73 -33.95 -14.41
N SER A 549 10.14 -34.51 -13.26
CA SER A 549 10.22 -33.75 -12.00
C SER A 549 11.19 -32.58 -12.10
N SER A 550 12.35 -32.78 -12.74
CA SER A 550 13.35 -31.74 -13.01
C SER A 550 12.92 -30.67 -14.03
N LEU A 551 11.80 -30.87 -14.75
CA LEU A 551 11.27 -29.95 -15.74
C LEU A 551 9.98 -29.24 -15.29
N ILE A 552 9.36 -29.67 -14.18
CA ILE A 552 8.09 -29.11 -13.68
C ILE A 552 8.26 -28.42 -12.32
N PHE A 553 9.23 -28.83 -11.49
CA PHE A 553 9.59 -28.10 -10.28
C PHE A 553 10.88 -27.31 -10.52
N GLY A 554 10.75 -25.99 -10.63
CA GLY A 554 11.88 -25.06 -10.61
C GLY A 554 12.70 -25.21 -9.33
N ALA A 555 14.02 -24.99 -9.42
CA ALA A 555 14.95 -25.28 -8.35
C ALA A 555 14.64 -24.53 -7.04
N ASN A 556 14.89 -25.19 -5.90
CA ASN A 556 14.86 -24.54 -4.60
C ASN A 556 15.94 -23.44 -4.55
N ALA A 557 15.54 -22.19 -4.38
CA ALA A 557 16.47 -21.07 -4.20
C ALA A 557 16.98 -21.01 -2.75
N GLU A 558 18.29 -21.20 -2.55
CA GLU A 558 18.98 -20.98 -1.27
C GLU A 558 19.72 -19.63 -1.26
N MET A 559 20.06 -19.13 -0.06
CA MET A 559 20.34 -17.71 0.19
C MET A 559 21.74 -17.40 0.78
N VAL A 560 22.52 -16.50 0.16
CA VAL A 560 23.77 -15.92 0.71
C VAL A 560 23.55 -15.50 2.17
N SER A 561 24.47 -15.84 3.07
CA SER A 561 24.56 -15.13 4.34
C SER A 561 24.97 -13.66 4.14
N ILE A 562 24.39 -12.76 4.93
CA ILE A 562 24.87 -11.39 5.12
C ILE A 562 26.37 -11.32 5.46
N ASP A 563 26.93 -12.38 6.03
CA ASP A 563 28.36 -12.45 6.38
C ASP A 563 29.27 -12.64 5.16
N ILE A 564 28.80 -13.28 4.08
CA ILE A 564 29.52 -13.33 2.79
C ILE A 564 29.47 -11.96 2.11
N VAL A 565 28.32 -11.26 2.18
CA VAL A 565 28.20 -9.88 1.70
C VAL A 565 29.15 -8.95 2.48
N ARG A 566 29.31 -9.15 3.80
CA ARG A 566 30.32 -8.44 4.60
C ARG A 566 31.74 -8.77 4.15
N GLN A 567 32.07 -10.05 4.02
CA GLN A 567 33.40 -10.53 3.60
C GLN A 567 33.80 -10.00 2.23
N SER A 568 32.90 -10.03 1.25
CA SER A 568 33.10 -9.43 -0.08
C SER A 568 33.34 -7.92 0.00
N ASN A 569 32.55 -7.22 0.82
CA ASN A 569 32.73 -5.78 1.09
C ASN A 569 33.90 -5.47 2.05
N GLU A 570 34.61 -6.46 2.58
CA GLU A 570 35.88 -6.31 3.31
C GLU A 570 37.06 -6.53 2.38
N GLY A 571 36.98 -7.48 1.44
CA GLY A 571 37.90 -7.63 0.31
C GLY A 571 37.96 -6.41 -0.61
N ALA A 572 36.97 -5.52 -0.55
CA ALA A 572 37.05 -4.18 -1.18
C ALA A 572 38.27 -3.35 -0.73
N LYS A 573 38.91 -3.67 0.40
CA LYS A 573 40.18 -3.06 0.85
C LYS A 573 41.39 -3.48 0.02
N GLU A 574 41.32 -4.63 -0.67
CA GLU A 574 42.38 -5.16 -1.53
C GLU A 574 42.40 -4.42 -2.88
N LEU A 575 41.29 -3.76 -3.25
CA LEU A 575 41.19 -2.87 -4.40
C LEU A 575 41.95 -1.56 -4.13
N THR A 576 43.21 -1.52 -4.59
CA THR A 576 44.05 -0.32 -4.60
C THR A 576 44.02 0.35 -5.97
N GLY A 577 44.12 1.69 -6.02
CA GLY A 577 44.13 2.44 -7.29
C GLY A 577 42.80 2.43 -8.07
N LEU A 578 41.69 2.07 -7.40
CA LEU A 578 40.38 1.93 -8.03
C LEU A 578 39.89 3.26 -8.65
N VAL A 579 39.74 3.27 -9.98
CA VAL A 579 39.15 4.38 -10.74
C VAL A 579 37.68 4.07 -11.06
N GLY A 580 36.76 4.88 -10.55
CA GLY A 580 35.31 4.69 -10.73
C GLY A 580 34.60 5.93 -11.30
N VAL A 581 33.67 5.74 -12.23
CA VAL A 581 32.84 6.80 -12.82
C VAL A 581 31.37 6.59 -12.43
N PHE A 582 30.78 7.58 -11.78
CA PHE A 582 29.44 7.54 -11.21
C PHE A 582 28.54 8.62 -11.84
N VAL A 583 27.74 8.20 -12.82
CA VAL A 583 26.75 9.07 -13.47
C VAL A 583 25.46 9.04 -12.63
N GLY A 584 25.14 10.16 -11.98
CA GLY A 584 23.93 10.33 -11.17
C GLY A 584 24.11 10.34 -9.64
N ALA A 585 25.31 10.13 -9.10
CA ALA A 585 25.57 9.93 -7.67
C ALA A 585 25.49 11.19 -6.76
N THR A 586 24.67 12.18 -7.12
CA THR A 586 24.44 13.41 -6.32
C THR A 586 23.22 13.31 -5.38
N SER A 587 22.43 12.24 -5.48
CA SER A 587 21.33 11.91 -4.56
C SER A 587 20.91 10.44 -4.68
N GLY A 588 20.40 9.83 -3.61
CA GLY A 588 19.73 8.53 -3.65
C GLY A 588 20.66 7.34 -3.89
N ILE A 589 20.28 6.39 -4.75
CA ILE A 589 21.00 5.13 -4.99
C ILE A 589 22.49 5.37 -5.23
N GLY A 590 22.84 6.18 -6.24
CA GLY A 590 24.24 6.46 -6.57
C GLY A 590 25.02 7.15 -5.43
N GLU A 591 24.37 8.00 -4.63
CA GLU A 591 24.99 8.62 -3.44
C GLU A 591 25.33 7.57 -2.37
N SER A 592 24.41 6.66 -2.08
CA SER A 592 24.64 5.57 -1.11
C SER A 592 25.71 4.61 -1.59
N THR A 593 25.68 4.20 -2.86
CA THR A 593 26.67 3.30 -3.45
C THR A 593 28.07 3.92 -3.46
N VAL A 594 28.20 5.20 -3.86
CA VAL A 594 29.52 5.85 -3.88
C VAL A 594 30.09 6.03 -2.48
N LYS A 595 29.27 6.39 -1.49
CA LYS A 595 29.70 6.52 -0.08
C LYS A 595 30.26 5.22 0.49
N GLU A 596 29.52 4.12 0.34
CA GLU A 596 29.93 2.84 0.94
C GLU A 596 31.13 2.22 0.20
N LEU A 597 31.25 2.39 -1.12
CA LEU A 597 32.44 2.00 -1.88
C LEU A 597 33.67 2.82 -1.49
N PHE A 598 33.56 4.16 -1.45
CA PHE A 598 34.67 5.07 -1.15
C PHE A 598 35.22 4.89 0.27
N LYS A 599 34.34 4.56 1.22
CA LYS A 599 34.69 4.24 2.61
C LYS A 599 35.42 2.91 2.80
N ARG A 600 35.25 1.96 1.88
CA ARG A 600 35.78 0.57 1.99
C ARG A 600 37.05 0.32 1.17
N THR A 601 37.32 1.16 0.17
CA THR A 601 38.42 0.99 -0.79
C THR A 601 39.65 1.81 -0.42
N VAL A 602 40.84 1.36 -0.84
CA VAL A 602 42.11 2.01 -0.46
C VAL A 602 42.53 3.01 -1.54
N ARG A 603 42.47 4.31 -1.17
CA ARG A 603 42.81 5.45 -2.04
C ARG A 603 42.11 5.42 -3.42
N PRO A 604 40.77 5.25 -3.48
CA PRO A 604 40.02 5.28 -4.74
C PRO A 604 40.06 6.67 -5.38
N ARG A 605 39.93 6.74 -6.71
CA ARG A 605 39.64 7.97 -7.45
C ARG A 605 38.26 7.87 -8.09
N ILE A 606 37.35 8.76 -7.70
CA ILE A 606 35.96 8.73 -8.17
C ILE A 606 35.58 10.02 -8.91
N TYR A 607 35.03 9.83 -10.12
CA TYR A 607 34.39 10.87 -10.90
C TYR A 607 32.87 10.82 -10.68
N ILE A 608 32.27 11.91 -10.21
CA ILE A 608 30.81 12.04 -10.07
C ILE A 608 30.28 13.00 -11.12
N VAL A 609 29.37 12.53 -11.97
CA VAL A 609 28.73 13.34 -13.02
C VAL A 609 27.31 13.71 -12.58
N GLY A 610 26.99 15.00 -12.58
CA GLY A 610 25.68 15.49 -12.16
C GLY A 610 25.38 16.93 -12.58
N ARG A 611 24.12 17.36 -12.43
CA ARG A 611 23.62 18.61 -13.04
C ARG A 611 23.72 19.84 -12.14
N ASN A 612 23.52 19.65 -10.84
CA ASN A 612 23.48 20.71 -9.84
C ASN A 612 24.82 20.78 -9.08
N ALA A 613 25.45 21.96 -9.09
CA ALA A 613 26.75 22.20 -8.46
C ALA A 613 26.73 21.97 -6.95
N ASP A 614 25.69 22.45 -6.27
CA ASP A 614 25.61 22.47 -4.80
C ASP A 614 25.58 21.06 -4.20
N ARG A 615 24.76 20.17 -4.80
CA ARG A 615 24.71 18.74 -4.45
C ARG A 615 26.01 18.02 -4.81
N GLY A 616 26.69 18.42 -5.89
CA GLY A 616 28.01 17.93 -6.26
C GLY A 616 29.09 18.29 -5.23
N ASN A 617 29.16 19.57 -4.88
CA ASN A 617 30.10 20.10 -3.88
C ASN A 617 29.85 19.50 -2.49
N ARG A 618 28.58 19.30 -2.11
CA ARG A 618 28.18 18.55 -0.90
C ARG A 618 28.76 17.13 -0.92
N ILE A 619 28.47 16.33 -1.94
CA ILE A 619 28.90 14.92 -1.94
C ILE A 619 30.43 14.79 -2.03
N VAL A 620 31.12 15.70 -2.72
CA VAL A 620 32.60 15.77 -2.70
C VAL A 620 33.13 16.02 -1.29
N SER A 621 32.52 16.95 -0.54
CA SER A 621 32.95 17.29 0.83
C SER A 621 32.68 16.14 1.80
N GLU A 622 31.49 15.53 1.72
CA GLU A 622 31.13 14.37 2.53
C GLU A 622 32.03 13.17 2.25
N LEU A 623 32.34 12.86 0.99
CA LEU A 623 33.23 11.75 0.64
C LEU A 623 34.67 11.99 1.12
N ARG A 624 35.22 13.20 0.96
CA ARG A 624 36.55 13.54 1.49
C ARG A 624 36.66 13.31 3.01
N SER A 625 35.57 13.56 3.76
CA SER A 625 35.53 13.27 5.21
C SER A 625 35.41 11.77 5.56
N LEU A 626 35.09 10.90 4.60
CA LEU A 626 34.99 9.45 4.80
C LEU A 626 36.28 8.69 4.49
N ASN A 627 37.15 9.24 3.63
CA ASN A 627 38.44 8.64 3.26
C ASN A 627 39.42 9.71 2.75
N GLU A 628 40.24 10.25 3.65
CA GLU A 628 41.22 11.32 3.36
C GLU A 628 42.28 10.92 2.32
N GLY A 629 42.49 9.62 2.10
CA GLY A 629 43.41 9.09 1.10
C GLY A 629 42.83 8.98 -0.31
N GLY A 630 41.51 9.12 -0.47
CA GLY A 630 40.82 9.03 -1.75
C GLY A 630 40.60 10.38 -2.44
N GLU A 631 40.43 10.34 -3.76
CA GLU A 631 40.21 11.52 -4.61
C GLU A 631 38.79 11.54 -5.17
N VAL A 632 38.11 12.68 -5.11
CA VAL A 632 36.78 12.87 -5.70
C VAL A 632 36.74 14.12 -6.56
N ILE A 633 36.32 13.93 -7.81
CA ILE A 633 36.20 14.94 -8.86
C ILE A 633 34.72 15.00 -9.26
N PHE A 634 34.10 16.17 -9.13
CA PHE A 634 32.73 16.40 -9.60
C PHE A 634 32.75 17.11 -10.96
N ILE A 635 32.04 16.54 -11.94
CA ILE A 635 31.89 17.11 -13.28
C ILE A 635 30.44 17.57 -13.46
N GLN A 636 30.23 18.89 -13.52
CA GLN A 636 28.90 19.48 -13.64
C GLN A 636 28.41 19.49 -15.10
N ARG A 637 27.58 18.51 -15.50
CA ARG A 637 26.96 18.46 -16.84
C ARG A 637 25.55 17.87 -16.83
N ASP A 638 24.72 18.35 -17.76
CA ASP A 638 23.40 17.77 -18.02
C ASP A 638 23.48 16.64 -19.06
N VAL A 639 23.43 15.40 -18.57
CA VAL A 639 23.51 14.16 -19.36
C VAL A 639 22.25 13.86 -20.18
N SER A 640 21.21 14.71 -20.13
CA SER A 640 20.09 14.62 -21.09
C SER A 640 20.49 15.06 -22.50
N LEU A 641 21.65 15.71 -22.69
CA LEU A 641 22.23 15.97 -24.01
C LEU A 641 23.42 15.03 -24.25
N LEU A 642 23.42 14.32 -25.38
CA LEU A 642 24.47 13.38 -25.75
C LEU A 642 25.78 14.09 -26.09
N ALA A 643 25.73 15.32 -26.60
CA ALA A 643 26.91 16.16 -26.77
C ALA A 643 27.65 16.42 -25.44
N HIS A 644 26.94 16.62 -24.33
CA HIS A 644 27.56 16.72 -23.00
C HIS A 644 28.16 15.39 -22.53
N VAL A 645 27.57 14.25 -22.90
CA VAL A 645 28.18 12.94 -22.60
C VAL A 645 29.52 12.78 -23.31
N ASP A 646 29.62 13.19 -24.58
CA ASP A 646 30.89 13.21 -25.32
C ASP A 646 31.95 14.14 -24.68
N GLU A 647 31.54 15.30 -24.17
CA GLU A 647 32.43 16.21 -23.43
C GLU A 647 32.97 15.58 -22.14
N VAL A 648 32.10 14.97 -21.32
CA VAL A 648 32.49 14.33 -20.05
C VAL A 648 33.41 13.12 -20.30
N CYS A 649 33.12 12.29 -21.31
CA CYS A 649 33.96 11.15 -21.64
C CYS A 649 35.38 11.60 -22.03
N LYS A 650 35.51 12.59 -22.91
CA LYS A 650 36.80 13.17 -23.32
C LYS A 650 37.57 13.79 -22.14
N GLU A 651 36.87 14.42 -21.19
CA GLU A 651 37.51 14.97 -19.99
C GLU A 651 38.11 13.86 -19.10
N ILE A 652 37.46 12.70 -19.02
CA ILE A 652 37.94 11.53 -18.28
C ILE A 652 39.06 10.81 -19.05
N GLU A 653 38.93 10.63 -20.37
CA GLU A 653 39.95 10.05 -21.26
C GLU A 653 41.28 10.83 -21.26
N GLN A 654 41.24 12.14 -21.00
CA GLN A 654 42.44 12.97 -20.85
C GLN A 654 43.15 12.80 -19.50
N LYS A 655 42.45 12.27 -18.48
CA LYS A 655 42.93 12.15 -17.09
C LYS A 655 43.29 10.72 -16.71
N GLU A 656 42.55 9.74 -17.23
CA GLU A 656 42.65 8.33 -16.85
C GLU A 656 43.04 7.44 -18.03
N LYS A 657 43.90 6.46 -17.74
CA LYS A 657 44.30 5.42 -18.72
C LYS A 657 43.46 4.14 -18.62
N LYS A 658 42.70 3.98 -17.54
CA LYS A 658 41.85 2.83 -17.24
C LYS A 658 40.65 3.26 -16.38
N ILE A 659 39.53 2.57 -16.50
CA ILE A 659 38.37 2.71 -15.60
C ILE A 659 37.99 1.30 -15.11
N HIS A 660 37.79 1.14 -13.82
CA HIS A 660 37.47 -0.16 -13.22
C HIS A 660 35.96 -0.39 -13.10
N MET A 661 35.22 0.68 -12.82
CA MET A 661 33.76 0.62 -12.60
C MET A 661 33.05 1.83 -13.22
N LEU A 662 32.01 1.56 -14.01
CA LEU A 662 31.09 2.57 -14.54
C LEU A 662 29.68 2.34 -14.00
N PHE A 663 29.20 3.25 -13.15
CA PHE A 663 27.87 3.23 -12.56
C PHE A 663 26.93 4.24 -13.25
N LEU A 664 25.87 3.72 -13.86
CA LEU A 664 24.90 4.45 -14.67
C LEU A 664 23.56 4.52 -13.93
N THR A 665 23.50 5.45 -12.96
CA THR A 665 22.39 5.60 -11.99
C THR A 665 21.48 6.80 -12.26
N ALA A 666 21.87 7.70 -13.17
CA ALA A 666 21.06 8.86 -13.53
C ALA A 666 19.71 8.43 -14.12
N GLY A 667 18.64 9.05 -13.64
CA GLY A 667 17.27 8.81 -14.10
C GLY A 667 16.45 10.10 -14.10
N PHE A 668 15.41 10.14 -14.92
CA PHE A 668 14.49 11.26 -15.06
C PHE A 668 13.05 10.76 -15.27
N MET A 669 12.11 11.30 -14.51
CA MET A 669 10.68 10.98 -14.59
C MET A 669 9.84 12.26 -14.67
N SER A 670 8.83 12.27 -15.53
CA SER A 670 7.85 13.36 -15.65
C SER A 670 6.53 12.82 -16.19
N LEU A 671 5.40 13.35 -15.71
CA LEU A 671 4.07 13.03 -16.24
C LEU A 671 3.74 13.76 -17.55
N ARG A 672 4.60 14.69 -18.00
CA ARG A 672 4.50 15.26 -19.35
C ARG A 672 4.75 14.15 -20.38
N GLY A 673 4.05 14.22 -21.51
CA GLY A 673 4.20 13.29 -22.64
C GLY A 673 5.57 13.39 -23.33
N ARG A 674 5.60 13.32 -24.66
CA ARG A 674 6.85 13.50 -25.40
C ARG A 674 7.38 14.92 -25.18
N ASN A 675 8.62 15.06 -24.72
CA ASN A 675 9.27 16.31 -24.33
C ASN A 675 10.74 16.23 -24.76
N GLU A 676 11.04 16.76 -25.94
CA GLU A 676 12.34 16.56 -26.59
C GLU A 676 13.45 17.50 -26.09
N THR A 677 14.68 17.03 -26.25
CA THR A 677 15.92 17.82 -26.19
C THR A 677 16.11 18.60 -27.50
N PRO A 678 17.02 19.59 -27.56
CA PRO A 678 17.48 20.20 -28.81
C PRO A 678 18.14 19.21 -29.80
N GLU A 679 18.39 17.98 -29.38
CA GLU A 679 18.90 16.87 -30.20
C GLU A 679 17.77 15.97 -30.73
N GLY A 680 16.48 16.33 -30.54
CA GLY A 680 15.33 15.58 -31.06
C GLY A 680 15.10 14.21 -30.40
N ILE A 681 15.40 14.09 -29.09
CA ILE A 681 15.25 12.87 -28.30
C ILE A 681 14.37 13.19 -27.07
N ASP A 682 13.40 12.35 -26.72
CA ASP A 682 12.62 12.55 -25.48
C ASP A 682 13.52 12.51 -24.24
N LYS A 683 13.41 13.51 -23.36
CA LYS A 683 14.27 13.67 -22.17
C LYS A 683 14.29 12.47 -21.21
N LYS A 684 13.20 11.70 -21.15
CA LYS A 684 13.10 10.49 -20.31
C LYS A 684 13.93 9.37 -20.94
N MET A 685 13.80 9.14 -22.25
CA MET A 685 14.63 8.18 -22.97
C MET A 685 16.09 8.61 -23.06
N ALA A 686 16.35 9.93 -23.16
CA ALA A 686 17.70 10.49 -23.19
C ALA A 686 18.49 10.12 -21.93
N VAL A 687 17.91 10.32 -20.74
CA VAL A 687 18.57 10.04 -19.45
C VAL A 687 18.48 8.57 -19.03
N ASN A 688 17.33 7.92 -19.26
CA ASN A 688 17.08 6.56 -18.77
C ASN A 688 17.68 5.48 -19.69
N TYR A 689 18.05 5.81 -20.93
CA TYR A 689 18.64 4.87 -21.88
C TYR A 689 19.82 5.45 -22.68
N TYR A 690 19.60 6.46 -23.55
CA TYR A 690 20.58 6.84 -24.57
C TYR A 690 21.90 7.37 -23.99
N SER A 691 21.86 8.18 -22.94
CA SER A 691 23.06 8.69 -22.27
C SER A 691 23.87 7.57 -21.62
N ARG A 692 23.20 6.53 -21.12
CA ARG A 692 23.82 5.38 -20.46
C ARG A 692 24.58 4.52 -21.47
N MET A 693 23.94 4.20 -22.59
CA MET A 693 24.59 3.53 -23.71
C MET A 693 25.77 4.35 -24.24
N ARG A 694 25.65 5.70 -24.27
CA ARG A 694 26.72 6.57 -24.74
C ARG A 694 27.93 6.61 -23.80
N PHE A 695 27.71 6.72 -22.49
CA PHE A 695 28.79 6.59 -21.50
C PHE A 695 29.47 5.22 -21.58
N ALA A 696 28.69 4.14 -21.69
CA ALA A 696 29.23 2.78 -21.79
C ALA A 696 30.15 2.60 -23.00
N ILE A 697 29.72 3.05 -24.19
CA ILE A 697 30.51 2.90 -25.42
C ILE A 697 31.72 3.84 -25.44
N ASN A 698 31.53 5.13 -25.13
CA ASN A 698 32.63 6.11 -25.17
C ASN A 698 33.77 5.72 -24.21
N LEU A 699 33.45 5.33 -22.97
CA LEU A 699 34.44 4.95 -21.95
C LEU A 699 34.95 3.51 -22.12
N MET A 700 34.39 2.72 -23.05
CA MET A 700 34.74 1.30 -23.20
C MET A 700 36.23 1.04 -23.39
N PRO A 701 37.01 1.83 -24.17
CA PRO A 701 38.46 1.61 -24.31
C PRO A 701 39.22 1.65 -22.97
N LEU A 702 38.79 2.48 -22.03
CA LEU A 702 39.40 2.58 -20.69
C LEU A 702 38.95 1.43 -19.78
N ILE A 703 37.73 0.94 -19.97
CA ILE A 703 37.17 -0.19 -19.22
C ILE A 703 37.84 -1.50 -19.69
N THR A 704 37.97 -1.70 -21.00
CA THR A 704 38.71 -2.83 -21.57
C THR A 704 40.21 -2.77 -21.26
N ALA A 705 40.80 -1.59 -21.02
CA ALA A 705 42.19 -1.45 -20.56
C ALA A 705 42.41 -1.92 -19.10
N ALA A 706 41.37 -1.91 -18.24
CA ALA A 706 41.40 -2.59 -16.94
C ALA A 706 41.27 -4.11 -17.11
N SER A 707 40.27 -4.54 -17.88
CA SER A 707 40.04 -5.96 -18.23
C SER A 707 41.29 -6.65 -18.81
N ALA A 708 41.97 -6.01 -19.77
CA ALA A 708 43.19 -6.51 -20.41
C ALA A 708 44.42 -6.52 -19.48
N ALA A 709 44.35 -5.84 -18.33
CA ALA A 709 45.36 -5.90 -17.27
C ALA A 709 44.99 -6.91 -16.16
N SER A 710 43.92 -7.69 -16.34
CA SER A 710 43.33 -8.56 -15.32
C SER A 710 42.88 -7.82 -14.05
N GLU A 711 42.58 -6.53 -14.17
CA GLU A 711 42.02 -5.70 -13.10
C GLU A 711 40.47 -5.76 -13.13
N LEU A 712 39.84 -5.26 -12.06
CA LEU A 712 38.37 -5.19 -11.98
C LEU A 712 37.81 -4.35 -13.14
N SER A 713 36.92 -4.95 -13.95
CA SER A 713 36.22 -4.27 -15.05
C SER A 713 34.71 -4.54 -15.01
N ARG A 714 33.91 -3.51 -14.68
CA ARG A 714 32.44 -3.62 -14.55
C ARG A 714 31.67 -2.41 -15.08
N VAL A 715 30.54 -2.66 -15.74
CA VAL A 715 29.53 -1.65 -16.09
C VAL A 715 28.20 -2.02 -15.45
N ILE A 716 27.60 -1.08 -14.72
CA ILE A 716 26.42 -1.30 -13.86
C ILE A 716 25.39 -0.23 -14.17
N THR A 717 24.29 -0.59 -14.84
CA THR A 717 23.14 0.29 -15.11
C THR A 717 21.98 -0.04 -14.17
N VAL A 718 21.26 1.00 -13.72
CA VAL A 718 20.22 0.88 -12.69
C VAL A 718 18.91 1.48 -13.20
N LEU A 719 17.86 0.67 -13.37
CA LEU A 719 16.52 1.15 -13.71
C LEU A 719 15.45 0.21 -13.12
N ALA A 720 15.02 -0.77 -13.90
CA ALA A 720 13.87 -1.64 -13.64
C ALA A 720 13.98 -2.95 -14.45
N ALA A 721 15.13 -3.62 -14.39
CA ALA A 721 15.31 -5.00 -14.88
C ALA A 721 14.27 -5.94 -14.25
N GLY A 722 13.77 -6.93 -14.99
CA GLY A 722 12.67 -7.79 -14.57
C GLY A 722 11.30 -7.08 -14.61
N SER A 723 11.19 -5.97 -15.33
CA SER A 723 9.94 -5.24 -15.59
C SER A 723 9.76 -5.01 -17.10
N GLU A 724 10.04 -6.04 -17.89
CA GLU A 724 9.92 -6.01 -19.34
C GLU A 724 8.46 -5.80 -19.78
N GLY A 725 8.27 -5.25 -20.98
CA GLY A 725 6.95 -5.00 -21.56
C GLY A 725 7.01 -4.91 -23.07
N ASP A 726 5.84 -4.86 -23.72
CA ASP A 726 5.78 -4.79 -25.18
C ASP A 726 6.40 -3.49 -25.72
N ILE A 727 7.31 -3.65 -26.67
CA ILE A 727 7.96 -2.56 -27.40
C ILE A 727 7.57 -2.52 -28.87
N ARG A 728 7.74 -1.35 -29.48
CA ARG A 728 7.43 -1.07 -30.89
C ARG A 728 8.70 -1.04 -31.73
N LEU A 729 8.92 -2.11 -32.49
CA LEU A 729 10.09 -2.30 -33.36
C LEU A 729 10.17 -1.26 -34.48
N ASP A 730 9.02 -0.73 -34.89
CA ASP A 730 8.79 0.30 -35.91
C ASP A 730 8.93 1.73 -35.37
N ASP A 731 8.88 1.92 -34.05
CA ASP A 731 8.92 3.23 -33.38
C ASP A 731 9.77 3.16 -32.10
N LEU A 732 11.02 2.69 -32.22
CA LEU A 732 11.96 2.55 -31.08
C LEU A 732 12.23 3.89 -30.36
N GLU A 733 12.06 5.03 -31.02
CA GLU A 733 12.14 6.36 -30.39
C GLU A 733 10.85 6.79 -29.68
N LEU A 734 9.72 6.12 -29.91
CA LEU A 734 8.37 6.54 -29.52
C LEU A 734 8.02 7.97 -30.01
N LYS A 735 8.29 8.24 -31.28
CA LYS A 735 7.93 9.50 -31.95
C LYS A 735 6.44 9.60 -32.27
N HIS A 736 5.80 8.48 -32.58
CA HIS A 736 4.40 8.44 -33.00
C HIS A 736 3.49 7.81 -31.93
N ASN A 737 3.99 6.84 -31.18
CA ASN A 737 3.22 6.01 -30.25
C ASN A 737 3.54 6.31 -28.78
N PHE A 738 3.85 7.57 -28.45
CA PHE A 738 4.35 7.92 -27.11
C PHE A 738 3.30 7.74 -26.00
N THR A 739 3.58 6.86 -25.04
CA THR A 739 2.93 6.83 -23.72
C THR A 739 3.97 6.70 -22.62
N LEU A 740 3.63 7.06 -21.38
CA LEU A 740 4.55 6.92 -20.24
C LEU A 740 4.92 5.45 -19.97
N HIS A 741 3.97 4.53 -20.11
CA HIS A 741 4.19 3.09 -19.96
C HIS A 741 5.11 2.55 -21.07
N ALA A 742 4.82 2.85 -22.34
CA ALA A 742 5.68 2.44 -23.46
C ALA A 742 7.09 3.03 -23.34
N CYS A 743 7.21 4.28 -22.86
CA CYS A 743 8.51 4.92 -22.61
C CYS A 743 9.33 4.18 -21.54
N LEU A 744 8.70 3.70 -20.48
CA LEU A 744 9.37 2.87 -19.47
C LEU A 744 9.75 1.50 -20.04
N ALA A 745 8.81 0.79 -20.69
CA ALA A 745 9.06 -0.53 -21.29
C ALA A 745 10.20 -0.50 -22.32
N HIS A 746 10.23 0.50 -23.21
CA HIS A 746 11.36 0.71 -24.12
C HIS A 746 12.67 0.96 -23.35
N CYS A 747 12.68 1.80 -22.31
CA CYS A 747 13.92 2.06 -21.56
C CYS A 747 14.43 0.84 -20.79
N VAL A 748 13.54 -0.05 -20.32
CA VAL A 748 13.91 -1.34 -19.69
C VAL A 748 14.46 -2.28 -20.75
N VAL A 749 13.63 -2.72 -21.70
CA VAL A 749 14.00 -3.76 -22.68
C VAL A 749 15.21 -3.36 -23.51
N MET A 750 15.33 -2.08 -23.92
CA MET A 750 16.52 -1.63 -24.64
C MET A 750 17.79 -1.63 -23.76
N SER A 751 17.66 -1.48 -22.44
CA SER A 751 18.77 -1.61 -21.46
C SER A 751 19.16 -3.07 -21.21
N ASP A 752 18.23 -4.02 -21.27
CA ASP A 752 18.53 -5.46 -21.17
C ASP A 752 19.33 -5.91 -22.40
N PHE A 753 18.83 -5.59 -23.59
CA PHE A 753 19.54 -5.88 -24.85
C PHE A 753 20.83 -5.05 -25.03
N MET A 754 20.97 -3.89 -24.37
CA MET A 754 22.26 -3.18 -24.24
C MET A 754 23.29 -4.07 -23.54
N VAL A 755 22.97 -4.62 -22.37
CA VAL A 755 23.97 -5.37 -21.59
C VAL A 755 24.29 -6.71 -22.23
N GLU A 756 23.33 -7.37 -22.90
CA GLU A 756 23.57 -8.55 -23.73
C GLU A 756 24.54 -8.24 -24.90
N GLU A 757 24.29 -7.18 -25.69
CA GLU A 757 25.15 -6.79 -26.81
C GLU A 757 26.56 -6.37 -26.37
N LEU A 758 26.67 -5.57 -25.30
CA LEU A 758 27.97 -5.13 -24.77
C LEU A 758 28.77 -6.31 -24.20
N ALA A 759 28.15 -7.21 -23.44
CA ALA A 759 28.79 -8.43 -22.96
C ALA A 759 29.20 -9.37 -24.09
N SER A 760 28.47 -9.37 -25.22
CA SER A 760 28.85 -10.16 -26.38
C SER A 760 30.09 -9.60 -27.10
N ARG A 761 30.23 -8.27 -27.11
CA ARG A 761 31.36 -7.55 -27.74
C ARG A 761 32.62 -7.46 -26.85
N TYR A 762 32.44 -7.46 -25.53
CA TYR A 762 33.50 -7.22 -24.54
C TYR A 762 33.51 -8.30 -23.44
N PRO A 763 33.76 -9.59 -23.78
CA PRO A 763 33.54 -10.71 -22.87
C PRO A 763 34.36 -10.67 -21.56
N GLY A 764 35.54 -10.03 -21.56
CA GLY A 764 36.36 -9.84 -20.36
C GLY A 764 35.83 -8.78 -19.36
N THR A 765 34.62 -8.23 -19.57
CA THR A 765 34.00 -7.23 -18.71
C THR A 765 32.60 -7.70 -18.30
N ALA A 766 32.24 -7.47 -17.03
CA ALA A 766 30.91 -7.80 -16.53
C ALA A 766 29.94 -6.62 -16.71
N PHE A 767 28.78 -6.88 -17.32
CA PHE A 767 27.72 -5.92 -17.57
C PHE A 767 26.48 -6.31 -16.78
N SER A 768 25.93 -5.38 -15.99
CA SER A 768 24.69 -5.65 -15.24
C SER A 768 23.66 -4.55 -15.43
N HIS A 769 22.41 -4.96 -15.64
CA HIS A 769 21.23 -4.11 -15.47
C HIS A 769 20.51 -4.55 -14.21
N SER A 770 20.21 -3.60 -13.31
CA SER A 770 19.73 -3.91 -11.97
C SER A 770 18.52 -3.08 -11.55
N TYR A 771 17.66 -3.68 -10.73
CA TYR A 771 16.51 -3.04 -10.10
C TYR A 771 16.54 -3.21 -8.57
N PRO A 772 17.14 -2.27 -7.81
CA PRO A 772 17.21 -2.32 -6.35
C PRO A 772 15.88 -1.94 -5.64
N GLY A 773 14.74 -2.19 -6.30
CA GLY A 773 13.42 -1.78 -5.84
C GLY A 773 13.20 -0.26 -5.84
N THR A 774 12.10 0.16 -5.21
CA THR A 774 11.71 1.58 -5.10
C THR A 774 12.51 2.28 -3.98
N VAL A 775 13.61 2.93 -4.34
CA VAL A 775 14.49 3.67 -3.41
C VAL A 775 14.16 5.17 -3.39
N LYS A 776 14.33 5.83 -2.23
CA LYS A 776 14.25 7.30 -2.09
C LYS A 776 15.30 7.99 -2.97
N THR A 777 14.87 8.56 -4.10
CA THR A 777 15.75 9.21 -5.07
C THR A 777 15.15 10.53 -5.58
N GLY A 778 15.99 11.41 -6.09
CA GLY A 778 15.55 12.67 -6.73
C GLY A 778 14.86 12.51 -8.09
N ILE A 779 14.63 11.28 -8.57
CA ILE A 779 14.10 10.98 -9.93
C ILE A 779 12.74 11.64 -10.19
N ALA A 780 11.94 11.81 -9.13
CA ALA A 780 10.60 12.38 -9.14
C ALA A 780 10.56 13.90 -8.95
N SER A 781 11.70 14.59 -8.87
CA SER A 781 11.76 16.03 -8.50
C SER A 781 11.09 17.00 -9.48
N GLU A 782 10.78 16.55 -10.70
CA GLU A 782 10.10 17.33 -11.75
C GLU A 782 8.59 16.99 -11.86
N LEU A 783 8.06 16.24 -10.89
CA LEU A 783 6.63 16.01 -10.70
C LEU A 783 6.01 17.18 -9.92
N SER A 784 5.87 18.31 -10.61
CA SER A 784 5.33 19.56 -10.07
C SER A 784 3.82 19.45 -9.77
N GLY A 785 3.50 19.03 -8.55
CA GLY A 785 2.17 19.08 -7.93
C GLY A 785 2.31 19.33 -6.42
N PRO A 786 1.20 19.53 -5.67
CA PRO A 786 1.22 19.91 -4.25
C PRO A 786 1.57 18.76 -3.29
N SER A 787 2.58 17.96 -3.62
CA SER A 787 3.21 16.95 -2.74
C SER A 787 4.55 16.52 -3.36
N GLY A 788 5.66 17.07 -2.85
CA GLY A 788 6.99 16.59 -3.21
C GLY A 788 7.17 15.15 -2.71
N ILE A 789 7.49 14.21 -3.62
CA ILE A 789 7.49 12.77 -3.32
C ILE A 789 8.63 12.40 -2.37
N SER A 790 8.33 12.42 -1.07
CA SER A 790 9.25 12.14 0.04
C SER A 790 9.31 10.65 0.41
N GLY A 791 9.04 9.75 -0.55
CA GLY A 791 8.96 8.29 -0.34
C GLY A 791 10.25 7.70 0.20
N GLY A 792 10.32 7.50 1.51
CA GLY A 792 11.50 7.02 2.22
C GLY A 792 11.29 5.69 2.90
N ALA A 793 11.92 4.65 2.36
CA ALA A 793 12.31 3.46 3.11
C ALA A 793 13.82 3.26 2.92
N GLY A 794 14.52 2.86 3.97
CA GLY A 794 15.92 2.42 3.88
C GLY A 794 16.00 0.97 3.39
N ALA A 795 17.14 0.57 2.84
CA ALA A 795 17.36 -0.83 2.46
C ALA A 795 17.40 -1.73 3.71
N CYS A 796 16.39 -2.60 3.86
CA CYS A 796 16.35 -3.65 4.86
C CYS A 796 17.06 -4.91 4.33
N ARG A 797 17.76 -5.65 5.22
CA ARG A 797 18.38 -6.95 4.89
C ARG A 797 17.33 -8.04 4.75
N PRO A 798 17.40 -8.86 3.69
CA PRO A 798 18.02 -10.22 3.76
C PRO A 798 19.45 -10.24 3.17
N GLU A 799 20.21 -11.33 2.97
CA GLU A 799 20.00 -12.80 3.03
C GLU A 799 19.13 -13.43 1.89
N GLY A 800 19.43 -13.53 0.58
CA GLY A 800 20.66 -13.74 -0.22
C GLY A 800 20.41 -14.70 -1.45
N LEU A 801 21.46 -15.21 -2.14
CA LEU A 801 21.46 -16.21 -3.25
C LEU A 801 22.73 -17.13 -3.28
N ASP A 802 22.87 -18.02 -4.27
CA ASP A 802 24.15 -18.56 -4.80
C ASP A 802 24.73 -17.66 -5.93
N VAL A 803 25.84 -18.02 -6.58
CA VAL A 803 26.47 -17.21 -7.66
C VAL A 803 25.71 -17.35 -8.98
N VAL A 804 25.14 -16.24 -9.47
CA VAL A 804 24.54 -16.15 -10.82
C VAL A 804 25.58 -16.43 -11.91
N ASP A 805 25.37 -17.48 -12.70
CA ASP A 805 26.07 -17.67 -13.97
C ASP A 805 25.56 -16.66 -15.01
N GLY A 806 26.45 -16.01 -15.75
CA GLY A 806 26.06 -15.11 -16.84
C GLY A 806 25.44 -15.90 -18.00
N MET A 807 24.76 -15.23 -18.94
CA MET A 807 24.09 -15.89 -20.11
C MET A 807 25.01 -16.71 -21.05
N LYS A 808 26.32 -16.80 -20.77
CA LYS A 808 27.29 -17.67 -21.47
C LYS A 808 27.89 -18.78 -20.60
N GLY A 809 27.50 -18.90 -19.33
CA GLY A 809 27.98 -19.96 -18.40
C GLY A 809 29.39 -19.75 -17.82
N GLU A 810 30.00 -18.57 -18.02
CA GLU A 810 31.35 -18.26 -17.55
C GLU A 810 31.32 -17.29 -16.35
N LYS A 811 32.26 -17.45 -15.40
CA LYS A 811 32.31 -16.63 -14.18
C LYS A 811 33.30 -15.47 -14.33
N GLY A 812 32.81 -14.25 -14.17
CA GLY A 812 33.61 -13.02 -14.13
C GLY A 812 33.38 -12.05 -15.30
N GLY A 813 32.75 -12.51 -16.38
CA GLY A 813 32.34 -11.70 -17.54
C GLY A 813 31.00 -12.15 -18.07
N GLY A 814 30.29 -11.28 -18.78
CA GLY A 814 28.94 -11.57 -19.29
C GLY A 814 27.90 -10.50 -18.94
N ALA A 815 26.64 -10.79 -19.30
CA ALA A 815 25.47 -9.97 -19.00
C ALA A 815 24.68 -10.56 -17.83
N TYR A 816 24.20 -9.68 -16.94
CA TYR A 816 23.43 -10.03 -15.75
C TYR A 816 22.22 -9.10 -15.61
N LEU A 817 21.02 -9.65 -15.51
CA LEU A 817 19.79 -8.91 -15.18
C LEU A 817 19.45 -9.22 -13.72
N LEU A 818 19.44 -8.21 -12.85
CA LEU A 818 19.46 -8.40 -11.39
C LEU A 818 18.32 -7.66 -10.67
N ASP A 819 17.71 -8.31 -9.68
CA ASP A 819 16.73 -7.69 -8.78
C ASP A 819 17.38 -6.98 -7.57
N TRP A 820 16.59 -6.81 -6.50
CA TRP A 820 16.95 -6.11 -5.26
C TRP A 820 17.63 -6.99 -4.21
N ASP A 821 17.45 -8.31 -4.28
CA ASP A 821 18.19 -9.31 -3.49
C ASP A 821 19.51 -9.71 -4.20
N GLY A 822 19.59 -9.49 -5.51
CA GLY A 822 20.73 -9.81 -6.37
C GLY A 822 20.51 -11.02 -7.28
N ASN A 823 19.24 -11.42 -7.48
CA ASN A 823 18.85 -12.61 -8.23
C ASN A 823 18.74 -12.34 -9.73
N ALA A 824 18.98 -13.39 -10.53
CA ALA A 824 18.74 -13.37 -11.97
C ALA A 824 17.25 -13.16 -12.26
N VAL A 825 16.91 -12.14 -13.06
CA VAL A 825 15.54 -11.80 -13.46
C VAL A 825 15.41 -11.55 -14.97
N GLY A 826 14.22 -11.15 -15.40
CA GLY A 826 13.84 -10.93 -16.79
C GLY A 826 12.86 -11.99 -17.27
N ASP A 827 11.69 -11.57 -17.78
CA ASP A 827 10.71 -12.47 -18.38
C ASP A 827 11.33 -13.15 -19.62
N GLN A 828 11.70 -14.42 -19.49
CA GLN A 828 12.34 -15.16 -20.58
C GLN A 828 11.39 -15.45 -21.75
N GLY A 829 10.08 -15.38 -21.56
CA GLY A 829 9.11 -15.43 -22.66
C GLY A 829 9.18 -14.17 -23.52
N ILE A 830 9.15 -13.00 -22.88
CA ILE A 830 9.30 -11.69 -23.55
C ILE A 830 10.70 -11.55 -24.17
N LEU A 831 11.76 -11.89 -23.43
CA LEU A 831 13.14 -11.77 -23.91
C LEU A 831 13.41 -12.74 -25.07
N ASN A 832 12.98 -14.00 -25.02
CA ASN A 832 13.18 -14.94 -26.14
C ASN A 832 12.37 -14.54 -27.38
N LYS A 833 11.10 -14.14 -27.23
CA LYS A 833 10.28 -13.52 -28.29
C LYS A 833 11.03 -12.40 -29.02
N TYR A 834 11.74 -11.54 -28.28
CA TYR A 834 12.50 -10.45 -28.88
C TYR A 834 13.90 -10.84 -29.40
N ARG A 835 14.57 -11.85 -28.82
CA ARG A 835 15.78 -12.46 -29.39
C ARG A 835 15.50 -13.09 -30.76
N GLU A 836 14.41 -13.88 -30.88
CA GLU A 836 13.95 -14.47 -32.14
C GLU A 836 13.60 -13.42 -33.20
N GLN A 837 13.00 -12.29 -32.77
CA GLN A 837 12.71 -11.15 -33.65
C GLN A 837 13.95 -10.30 -33.98
N GLY A 838 15.15 -10.69 -33.54
CA GLY A 838 16.42 -10.01 -33.81
C GLY A 838 16.54 -8.63 -33.16
N LEU A 839 16.02 -8.45 -31.94
CA LEU A 839 15.94 -7.13 -31.30
C LEU A 839 17.30 -6.51 -30.98
N GLY A 840 18.25 -7.29 -30.43
CA GLY A 840 19.57 -6.78 -30.01
C GLY A 840 20.29 -5.99 -31.12
N PRO A 841 20.50 -6.59 -32.31
CA PRO A 841 21.10 -5.90 -33.45
C PRO A 841 20.30 -4.67 -33.90
N LYS A 842 18.96 -4.72 -33.89
CA LYS A 842 18.10 -3.57 -34.25
C LYS A 842 18.25 -2.42 -33.27
N VAL A 843 18.22 -2.69 -31.96
CA VAL A 843 18.41 -1.70 -30.89
C VAL A 843 19.82 -1.11 -30.95
N TRP A 844 20.83 -1.93 -31.26
CA TRP A 844 22.20 -1.46 -31.46
C TRP A 844 22.31 -0.51 -32.66
N GLU A 845 21.91 -0.95 -33.86
CA GLU A 845 21.98 -0.16 -35.10
C GLU A 845 21.18 1.14 -34.97
N HIS A 846 19.95 1.05 -34.47
CA HIS A 846 19.11 2.20 -34.15
C HIS A 846 19.83 3.19 -33.25
N THR A 847 20.38 2.73 -32.13
CA THR A 847 21.05 3.61 -31.16
C THR A 847 22.32 4.25 -31.72
N MET A 848 23.08 3.54 -32.57
CA MET A 848 24.22 4.15 -33.28
C MET A 848 23.74 5.22 -34.26
N GLN A 849 22.61 4.99 -34.93
CA GLN A 849 21.99 5.97 -35.81
C GLN A 849 21.55 7.24 -35.04
N ILE A 850 20.94 7.10 -33.85
CA ILE A 850 20.63 8.22 -32.95
C ILE A 850 21.92 9.00 -32.59
N PHE A 851 22.99 8.30 -32.23
CA PHE A 851 24.25 8.91 -31.82
C PHE A 851 24.91 9.72 -32.95
N HIS A 852 24.94 9.19 -34.17
CA HIS A 852 25.41 9.93 -35.35
C HIS A 852 24.51 11.11 -35.70
N GLN A 853 23.19 10.99 -35.56
CA GLN A 853 22.24 12.06 -35.89
C GLN A 853 22.23 13.20 -34.87
N ALA A 854 22.44 12.92 -33.58
CA ALA A 854 22.61 13.93 -32.53
C ALA A 854 23.93 14.71 -32.71
N THR A 855 25.06 13.99 -32.83
CA THR A 855 26.40 14.60 -32.94
C THR A 855 26.63 15.37 -34.24
N SER A 856 26.06 14.94 -35.37
CA SER A 856 26.16 15.65 -36.65
C SER A 856 25.27 16.90 -36.74
N GLY A 857 24.55 17.27 -35.67
CA GLY A 857 23.68 18.45 -35.62
C GLY A 857 22.40 18.37 -36.47
N LYS A 858 22.22 17.29 -37.24
CA LYS A 858 21.10 17.09 -38.18
C LYS A 858 19.72 16.98 -37.52
N ARG A 859 19.66 16.83 -36.20
CA ARG A 859 18.42 16.80 -35.39
C ARG A 859 18.05 18.12 -34.71
N ARG A 860 18.81 19.21 -34.91
CA ARG A 860 18.46 20.50 -34.29
C ARG A 860 17.09 20.96 -34.76
N ILE A 861 16.17 21.13 -33.81
CA ILE A 861 14.89 21.79 -34.05
C ILE A 861 15.18 23.23 -34.50
N VAL A 862 14.65 23.61 -35.66
CA VAL A 862 14.75 24.99 -36.16
C VAL A 862 13.86 25.87 -35.29
N ASP A 863 14.46 26.89 -34.68
CA ASP A 863 13.79 27.78 -33.73
C ASP A 863 12.76 28.66 -34.45
N GLN A 864 11.47 28.36 -34.27
CA GLN A 864 10.39 29.20 -34.79
C GLN A 864 10.17 30.40 -33.88
N GLY A 865 10.94 31.46 -34.13
CA GLY A 865 10.71 32.80 -33.58
C GLY A 865 9.36 33.36 -34.01
N GLY A 866 8.30 33.04 -33.25
CA GLY A 866 6.97 33.61 -33.44
C GLY A 866 6.86 34.99 -32.82
N GLU A 867 6.92 36.03 -33.65
CA GLU A 867 6.73 37.42 -33.22
C GLU A 867 5.34 37.65 -32.62
N ARG A 868 5.23 38.59 -31.67
CA ARG A 868 3.94 39.07 -31.18
C ARG A 868 3.34 40.05 -32.21
N PRO A 869 2.16 39.79 -32.81
CA PRO A 869 1.52 40.77 -33.68
C PRO A 869 1.11 42.03 -32.87
N PRO A 870 1.29 43.24 -33.42
CA PRO A 870 0.92 44.48 -32.74
C PRO A 870 -0.60 44.69 -32.69
N LYS A 871 -1.08 45.36 -31.64
CA LYS A 871 -2.47 45.83 -31.56
C LYS A 871 -2.71 46.98 -32.55
N ILE A 872 -3.51 46.74 -33.59
CA ILE A 872 -4.03 47.78 -34.49
C ILE A 872 -5.58 47.77 -34.44
N ARG A 873 -6.20 48.89 -34.83
CA ARG A 873 -7.62 49.22 -34.64
C ARG A 873 -8.55 48.52 -35.64
N ARG A 874 -9.86 48.74 -35.43
CA ARG A 874 -10.96 48.44 -36.35
C ARG A 874 -10.81 49.15 -37.71
N ASP A 875 -11.67 48.70 -38.64
CA ASP A 875 -11.98 49.16 -40.00
C ASP A 875 -11.34 48.24 -41.07
N GLY A 876 -11.98 47.82 -42.17
CA GLY A 876 -13.36 47.99 -42.68
C GLY A 876 -13.45 47.37 -44.10
N GLY A 877 -14.64 46.97 -44.59
CA GLY A 877 -14.82 46.19 -45.84
C GLY A 877 -14.97 44.68 -45.58
N GLN A 878 -15.74 43.87 -46.34
CA GLN A 878 -15.76 43.65 -47.81
C GLN A 878 -14.38 43.20 -48.33
N GLY A 879 -14.23 42.07 -49.02
CA GLY A 879 -15.19 41.05 -49.48
C GLY A 879 -14.66 40.38 -50.76
N ASP A 880 -15.13 39.17 -51.11
CA ASP A 880 -14.94 38.52 -52.43
C ASP A 880 -13.45 38.21 -52.83
N LEU A 881 -13.08 37.39 -53.83
CA LEU A 881 -13.75 36.31 -54.59
C LEU A 881 -12.69 35.26 -55.09
N TRP A 882 -12.98 33.96 -54.98
CA TRP A 882 -12.65 32.87 -55.96
C TRP A 882 -11.23 32.27 -56.16
N VAL A 883 -11.25 31.16 -56.92
CA VAL A 883 -10.35 29.97 -57.10
C VAL A 883 -10.82 29.26 -58.42
N PRO A 884 -10.11 28.39 -59.22
CA PRO A 884 -8.68 28.03 -59.43
C PRO A 884 -8.26 28.06 -60.96
N LEU A 885 -7.77 26.93 -61.54
CA LEU A 885 -7.49 26.56 -62.97
C LEU A 885 -6.15 27.05 -63.60
N LEU A 886 -5.39 26.33 -64.47
CA LEU A 886 -5.35 24.95 -65.07
C LEU A 886 -3.90 24.37 -64.90
N LEU A 887 -3.62 23.06 -64.74
CA LEU A 887 -3.48 21.95 -65.73
C LEU A 887 -2.40 22.19 -66.83
N LEU A 888 -1.63 21.23 -67.37
CA LEU A 888 -1.58 19.73 -67.33
C LEU A 888 -0.08 19.28 -67.20
N VAL A 889 0.49 18.09 -67.50
CA VAL A 889 0.20 16.91 -68.36
C VAL A 889 0.58 15.57 -67.66
N ARG A 890 0.14 14.45 -68.25
CA ARG A 890 0.25 13.01 -67.90
C ARG A 890 1.64 12.34 -67.93
N THR A 891 1.77 11.26 -67.13
CA THR A 891 2.03 9.88 -67.62
C THR A 891 1.31 8.83 -66.76
N ALA A 892 1.20 7.59 -67.24
CA ALA A 892 0.55 6.41 -66.61
C ALA A 892 1.14 5.11 -67.26
N LEU A 893 0.73 3.86 -67.01
CA LEU A 893 -0.43 3.24 -66.32
C LEU A 893 -0.13 1.73 -66.06
N MET A 894 -0.87 1.05 -65.17
CA MET A 894 -0.91 -0.44 -65.00
C MET A 894 0.38 -1.07 -64.42
N VAL A 895 0.44 -2.30 -63.85
CA VAL A 895 -0.50 -3.45 -63.74
C VAL A 895 -0.53 -4.02 -62.30
N GLN A 896 -1.68 -4.51 -61.83
CA GLN A 896 -1.75 -5.58 -60.82
C GLN A 896 -2.29 -6.86 -61.49
N LYS A 897 -1.65 -8.01 -61.29
CA LYS A 897 -2.06 -9.33 -61.80
C LYS A 897 -1.68 -10.42 -60.80
N GLY A 898 -2.54 -11.43 -60.64
CA GLY A 898 -2.14 -12.71 -60.02
C GLY A 898 -2.56 -12.94 -58.56
N ALA A 899 -3.87 -12.97 -58.30
CA ALA A 899 -4.44 -13.82 -57.24
C ALA A 899 -5.58 -14.62 -57.88
N GLY A 900 -5.58 -15.95 -57.70
CA GLY A 900 -6.41 -16.86 -58.50
C GLY A 900 -7.81 -17.10 -57.95
N ASN A 901 -8.76 -17.35 -58.86
CA ASN A 901 -9.98 -18.08 -58.52
C ASN A 901 -9.62 -19.50 -58.06
N HIS A 902 -10.29 -20.01 -57.03
CA HIS A 902 -11.35 -20.98 -57.31
C HIS A 902 -12.41 -21.09 -56.19
N VAL A 903 -13.67 -21.21 -56.62
CA VAL A 903 -14.86 -21.43 -55.80
C VAL A 903 -15.23 -22.91 -55.83
N GLY A 904 -15.78 -23.47 -54.73
CA GLY A 904 -16.21 -24.88 -54.76
C GLY A 904 -16.95 -25.50 -53.58
N ARG A 905 -18.12 -24.98 -53.17
CA ARG A 905 -19.20 -25.74 -52.48
C ARG A 905 -18.83 -26.34 -51.08
N HIS A 906 -19.74 -26.92 -50.29
CA HIS A 906 -21.22 -26.97 -50.24
C HIS A 906 -21.65 -26.61 -48.81
N GLY A 907 -22.92 -26.29 -48.58
CA GLY A 907 -23.48 -26.14 -47.22
C GLY A 907 -24.49 -27.25 -46.89
N VAL A 908 -24.55 -27.59 -45.60
CA VAL A 908 -25.73 -28.05 -44.83
C VAL A 908 -25.66 -27.32 -43.49
#